data_AF-A0A7T3T4F2-F1
#
_entry.id   AF-A0A7T3T4F2-F1
#
_cell.length_a   1.000
_cell.length_b   1.000
_cell.length_c   1.000
_cell.angle_alpha   90.00
_cell.angle_beta   90.00
_cell.angle_gamma   90.00
#
_symmetry.space_group_name_H-M   'P 1'
#
loop_
_entity.id
_entity.type
_entity.pdbx_description
1 polymer ?
#
loop_
_entity_poly.entity_id
_entity_poly.type
_entity_poly.pdbx_seq_one_letter_code
_entity_poly.pdbx_strand_id
1 'polypeptide(L)'
;MFDKRKDRFSIRKFKVGVGSVFLGSFLIVGAQVYAEETANIKQESDNVAAINENSDASNVVKTKEANSPQEGLMNQTQDNQVPAPNPEADKAVQEATKAIEAAEEVLTRARQRAAVLTSIGIIQLRDKEEIDKLNEEVKTLKEQAKQLVEKLPDDIRKQGLLMRLDTLKPVIVNVNDSNYNGRPDDIEKVLDEAEEAVKAAEAAVKENDAALIKEKKNLANALVKKLEAAVKNVDDYPEIKNYKERLDAIVTPEEAPEEAPEQNPKENPEQKPEEAPEQEPEQKPEQEPEQKPEQEPEQKPEQKPEEAPEQEPEQKPEETPEELDKANEKAAEKAIEAAKKAVDNLKQKIAEDKAISDADKKELEKLNTEIINLKNAAQSQVEKITNDEIKTKLLNRLAAVQPITIIVNDNNNNNIPDEVDKAAEAVKAAKNAASAAQLKKFELGLNDAISPEDKKILDKLDETTNATKKAAAELINKLSDNQYKKDLLEQLQKVTLVNAIVNDQNSNGRPDNIDAAVDAAKAAVNAAKDAESTAQAEKTKALADKKITAAEKAAVDKQNSQIIAKKVKAMDLVKKLPDVVEKPDLMKQLENIKPVEIQITKEDQKEQDNSKKAAEKAAIAAAEAAVKAAEEAAKTAEAQRTKVLADKVVNQAEKTIMDKLNADTKGKKDKALLMVEDLPDGVKKKEFERRLAAVQESKVEVNDLNNNGKPDSQDKAEEEAAAEKAVKAAESAAKLAEVKKAEVLKDKVITQAEKDEVDRLNKDTAAKKELATPLVEKLSEGAKKENLVARLAAIKITTVEVNEKGSNAKPDKPETPKAPETPKAPETPKAPETPETPKAPQTPKAPETPKVPETPKAPQTPSTPKETGEKAIKPGQPAPVQPSQKTANVKKTAELPNTGEANAMIPWSAAALSILTGLGLIVTSRKREDEEA
;
A
#
# COMPACT_ATOMS: atom_id res chain seq x y z
N MET A 1 -22.38 62.34 5.01
CA MET A 1 -22.36 62.90 3.65
C MET A 1 -22.16 61.75 2.65
N PHE A 2 -22.35 62.04 1.35
CA PHE A 2 -21.95 61.18 0.22
C PHE A 2 -20.40 61.10 0.12
N ASP A 3 -19.75 60.26 -0.71
CA ASP A 3 -20.27 59.36 -1.76
C ASP A 3 -19.44 58.07 -1.92
N LYS A 4 -19.89 57.20 -2.84
CA LYS A 4 -19.16 56.04 -3.38
C LYS A 4 -17.94 56.49 -4.19
N ARG A 5 -17.02 55.54 -4.43
CA ARG A 5 -16.56 55.29 -5.80
C ARG A 5 -16.46 53.80 -6.07
N LYS A 6 -17.00 53.37 -7.20
CA LYS A 6 -16.67 52.08 -7.83
C LYS A 6 -15.51 52.36 -8.78
N ASP A 7 -14.60 51.41 -8.95
CA ASP A 7 -13.91 51.24 -10.22
C ASP A 7 -13.82 49.76 -10.61
N ARG A 8 -13.68 49.51 -11.91
CA ARG A 8 -13.69 48.18 -12.53
C ARG A 8 -12.41 48.01 -13.35
N PHE A 9 -11.66 46.94 -13.13
CA PHE A 9 -10.62 46.53 -14.09
C PHE A 9 -10.66 45.04 -14.42
N SER A 10 -10.16 44.73 -15.61
CA SER A 10 -10.62 43.59 -16.42
C SER A 10 -9.87 42.29 -16.16
N ILE A 11 -10.59 41.18 -16.28
CA ILE A 11 -10.02 39.84 -16.43
C ILE A 11 -9.17 39.81 -17.71
N ARG A 12 -7.84 39.61 -17.58
CA ARG A 12 -6.99 39.17 -18.70
C ARG A 12 -6.81 37.65 -18.61
N LYS A 13 -7.29 36.94 -19.63
CA LYS A 13 -7.04 35.49 -19.78
C LYS A 13 -5.61 35.28 -20.26
N PHE A 14 -4.75 34.69 -19.43
CA PHE A 14 -3.48 34.13 -19.90
C PHE A 14 -3.67 32.69 -20.36
N LYS A 15 -3.15 32.35 -21.54
CA LYS A 15 -2.83 30.97 -21.90
C LYS A 15 -1.45 30.66 -21.31
N VAL A 16 -1.36 29.62 -20.48
CA VAL A 16 -0.07 29.02 -20.13
C VAL A 16 0.26 28.01 -21.22
N GLY A 17 1.43 28.17 -21.84
CA GLY A 17 1.98 27.18 -22.78
C GLY A 17 2.75 26.10 -22.02
N VAL A 18 2.75 24.87 -22.53
CA VAL A 18 3.58 23.79 -21.98
C VAL A 18 5.02 24.00 -22.44
N GLY A 19 5.97 24.10 -21.50
CA GLY A 19 7.39 24.29 -21.82
C GLY A 19 8.32 24.13 -20.63
N SER A 20 9.16 23.09 -20.69
CA SER A 20 10.51 22.97 -20.10
C SER A 20 10.76 23.31 -18.63
N VAL A 21 11.03 22.27 -17.84
CA VAL A 21 12.17 22.26 -16.88
C VAL A 21 12.91 20.94 -17.08
N PHE A 22 14.25 20.98 -17.07
CA PHE A 22 15.12 19.82 -17.27
C PHE A 22 16.34 19.92 -16.34
N LEU A 23 16.68 18.82 -15.66
CA LEU A 23 17.92 18.53 -14.95
C LEU A 23 18.33 19.41 -13.74
N GLY A 24 18.89 18.75 -12.73
CA GLY A 24 19.36 19.36 -11.48
C GLY A 24 20.00 18.30 -10.57
N SER A 25 20.97 17.56 -11.08
CA SER A 25 21.56 16.39 -10.41
C SER A 25 22.56 16.79 -9.31
N PHE A 26 22.50 16.12 -8.15
CA PHE A 26 23.60 16.08 -7.18
C PHE A 26 23.87 14.65 -6.71
N LEU A 27 25.14 14.32 -6.56
CA LEU A 27 25.63 13.00 -6.17
C LEU A 27 25.51 12.77 -4.66
N ILE A 28 25.06 11.58 -4.28
CA ILE A 28 25.33 10.99 -2.95
C ILE A 28 26.02 9.64 -3.19
N VAL A 29 27.17 9.45 -2.54
CA VAL A 29 28.03 8.28 -2.74
C VAL A 29 27.65 7.14 -1.80
N GLY A 30 27.37 5.97 -2.38
CA GLY A 30 27.81 4.67 -1.86
C GLY A 30 27.29 4.20 -0.50
N ALA A 31 26.19 3.45 -0.52
CA ALA A 31 25.98 2.35 0.41
C ALA A 31 25.42 1.14 -0.36
N GLN A 32 26.25 0.12 -0.63
CA GLN A 32 25.83 -1.05 -1.38
C GLN A 32 25.00 -2.02 -0.52
N VAL A 33 23.86 -2.40 -1.09
CA VAL A 33 23.27 -3.75 -1.09
C VAL A 33 23.89 -4.76 -0.10
N TYR A 34 23.10 -5.14 0.89
CA TYR A 34 22.89 -6.56 1.17
C TYR A 34 21.45 -6.90 0.80
N ALA A 35 21.29 -7.87 -0.07
CA ALA A 35 20.01 -8.52 -0.35
C ALA A 35 20.13 -9.95 0.17
N GLU A 36 19.31 -10.32 1.14
CA GLU A 36 19.11 -11.71 1.53
C GLU A 36 17.64 -12.10 1.39
N GLU A 37 17.46 -13.36 1.00
CA GLU A 37 16.22 -13.94 0.54
C GLU A 37 15.55 -14.71 1.68
N THR A 38 14.46 -14.17 2.25
CA THR A 38 13.67 -14.88 3.26
C THR A 38 12.18 -14.85 2.93
N ALA A 39 11.73 -15.87 2.22
CA ALA A 39 10.32 -16.27 2.21
C ALA A 39 9.97 -17.06 3.47
N ASN A 40 8.67 -17.13 3.80
CA ASN A 40 8.05 -18.02 4.80
C ASN A 40 8.44 -17.84 6.29
N ILE A 41 7.50 -17.27 7.08
CA ILE A 41 6.59 -18.03 7.97
C ILE A 41 5.64 -17.07 8.71
N LYS A 42 4.35 -17.16 8.36
CA LYS A 42 3.14 -16.73 9.09
C LYS A 42 1.95 -17.22 8.23
N GLN A 43 0.85 -17.76 8.76
CA GLN A 43 0.45 -17.96 10.15
C GLN A 43 -0.73 -18.95 10.17
N GLU A 44 -0.69 -19.99 11.00
CA GLU A 44 -1.92 -20.53 11.63
C GLU A 44 -1.62 -21.54 12.75
N SER A 45 -2.23 -21.32 13.93
CA SER A 45 -3.23 -22.24 14.48
C SER A 45 -3.71 -21.76 15.86
N ASP A 46 -5.01 -21.50 15.99
CA ASP A 46 -5.77 -21.63 17.25
C ASP A 46 -6.91 -22.62 16.98
N ASN A 47 -7.33 -23.36 18.02
CA ASN A 47 -8.15 -24.58 17.96
C ASN A 47 -7.39 -25.81 17.40
N VAL A 48 -7.63 -27.05 17.87
CA VAL A 48 -8.74 -27.60 18.69
C VAL A 48 -8.20 -28.33 19.95
N ALA A 49 -9.00 -28.39 21.01
CA ALA A 49 -8.67 -29.09 22.27
C ALA A 49 -9.38 -30.47 22.43
N ALA A 50 -8.90 -31.27 23.40
CA ALA A 50 -9.29 -32.67 23.73
C ALA A 50 -8.76 -33.72 22.74
N ILE A 51 -8.35 -34.94 23.15
CA ILE A 51 -8.91 -35.84 24.19
C ILE A 51 -7.82 -36.43 25.14
N ASN A 52 -8.25 -36.94 26.31
CA ASN A 52 -7.49 -37.40 27.48
C ASN A 52 -6.30 -38.38 27.29
N GLU A 53 -5.31 -38.19 28.19
CA GLU A 53 -4.64 -39.15 29.10
C GLU A 53 -5.09 -40.64 29.06
N ASN A 54 -4.25 -41.65 29.31
CA ASN A 54 -3.55 -41.86 30.60
C ASN A 54 -2.63 -43.11 30.55
N SER A 55 -1.42 -43.04 31.13
CA SER A 55 -0.83 -44.20 31.84
C SER A 55 0.27 -43.77 32.84
N ASP A 56 0.01 -43.96 34.13
CA ASP A 56 0.90 -43.63 35.25
C ASP A 56 2.03 -44.68 35.46
N ALA A 57 3.22 -44.23 35.91
CA ALA A 57 4.32 -45.11 36.35
C ALA A 57 5.31 -44.37 37.27
N SER A 58 5.13 -44.51 38.58
CA SER A 58 6.03 -43.94 39.60
C SER A 58 7.37 -44.68 39.73
N ASN A 59 8.46 -43.93 40.00
CA ASN A 59 9.26 -44.22 41.20
C ASN A 59 10.15 -43.08 41.72
N VAL A 60 10.64 -43.26 42.95
CA VAL A 60 11.33 -42.28 43.80
C VAL A 60 12.84 -42.56 43.88
N VAL A 61 13.68 -41.51 43.98
CA VAL A 61 14.84 -41.42 44.92
C VAL A 61 15.53 -40.04 44.83
N LYS A 62 16.17 -39.62 45.94
CA LYS A 62 16.91 -38.34 46.11
C LYS A 62 18.42 -38.56 45.93
N THR A 63 19.19 -37.55 45.47
CA THR A 63 20.37 -36.99 46.20
C THR A 63 21.02 -35.76 45.55
N LYS A 64 21.15 -34.69 46.34
CA LYS A 64 22.27 -33.73 46.52
C LYS A 64 23.27 -33.38 45.39
N GLU A 65 23.31 -32.07 45.09
CA GLU A 65 24.46 -31.13 45.21
C GLU A 65 25.93 -31.65 45.16
N ALA A 66 26.74 -31.10 44.24
CA ALA A 66 28.05 -30.46 44.52
C ALA A 66 28.64 -29.75 43.27
N ASN A 67 29.59 -28.81 43.48
CA ASN A 67 30.11 -27.86 42.49
C ASN A 67 31.25 -28.38 41.56
N SER A 68 31.32 -27.76 40.37
CA SER A 68 32.48 -27.23 39.60
C SER A 68 33.89 -27.14 40.25
N PRO A 69 34.96 -26.86 39.45
CA PRO A 69 35.17 -26.96 37.98
C PRO A 69 36.55 -27.58 37.56
N GLN A 70 36.78 -27.82 36.26
CA GLN A 70 37.92 -27.22 35.49
C GLN A 70 37.96 -27.66 34.01
N GLU A 71 38.82 -27.02 33.22
CA GLU A 71 38.89 -27.10 31.75
C GLU A 71 39.65 -28.32 31.22
N GLY A 72 39.28 -28.76 30.01
CA GLY A 72 40.03 -29.75 29.20
C GLY A 72 39.62 -29.61 27.74
N LEU A 73 40.57 -29.32 26.85
CA LEU A 73 40.28 -28.95 25.45
C LEU A 73 40.04 -30.15 24.52
N MET A 74 39.21 -29.87 23.51
CA MET A 74 39.07 -30.54 22.20
C MET A 74 38.32 -31.87 22.09
N ASN A 75 37.32 -31.79 21.19
CA ASN A 75 36.91 -32.81 20.22
C ASN A 75 36.06 -33.99 20.71
N GLN A 76 34.74 -33.76 20.77
CA GLN A 76 33.76 -34.79 20.42
C GLN A 76 32.74 -34.23 19.41
N THR A 77 32.62 -34.89 18.26
CA THR A 77 31.42 -34.83 17.43
C THR A 77 30.30 -35.57 18.19
N GLN A 78 29.25 -34.86 18.60
CA GLN A 78 28.06 -35.47 19.19
C GLN A 78 26.82 -35.16 18.34
N ASP A 79 25.86 -36.09 18.36
CA ASP A 79 24.59 -35.95 17.65
C ASP A 79 23.84 -34.70 18.11
N ASN A 80 23.60 -33.77 17.18
CA ASN A 80 22.56 -32.76 17.33
C ASN A 80 21.20 -33.46 17.16
N GLN A 81 20.76 -34.17 18.20
CA GLN A 81 19.35 -34.51 18.35
C GLN A 81 18.58 -33.20 18.41
N VAL A 82 17.82 -32.92 17.35
CA VAL A 82 16.95 -31.74 17.29
C VAL A 82 15.99 -31.81 18.48
N PRO A 83 16.00 -30.82 19.40
CA PRO A 83 15.08 -30.84 20.52
C PRO A 83 13.65 -30.80 20.00
N ALA A 84 12.77 -31.64 20.56
CA ALA A 84 11.37 -31.67 20.16
C ALA A 84 10.76 -30.27 20.27
N PRO A 85 9.92 -29.85 19.29
CA PRO A 85 9.37 -28.50 19.28
C PRO A 85 8.60 -28.22 20.56
N ASN A 86 8.94 -27.10 21.22
CA ASN A 86 8.25 -26.63 22.41
C ASN A 86 7.28 -25.52 21.99
N PRO A 87 5.98 -25.82 21.78
CA PRO A 87 5.03 -24.85 21.25
C PRO A 87 4.81 -23.64 22.18
N GLU A 88 5.07 -23.76 23.48
CA GLU A 88 4.98 -22.63 24.41
C GLU A 88 6.15 -21.66 24.22
N ALA A 89 7.37 -22.18 24.02
CA ALA A 89 8.54 -21.36 23.71
C ALA A 89 8.41 -20.71 22.32
N ASP A 90 7.93 -21.44 21.33
CA ASP A 90 7.76 -20.93 19.97
C ASP A 90 6.65 -19.86 19.91
N LYS A 91 5.56 -20.03 20.68
CA LYS A 91 4.53 -18.99 20.85
C LYS A 91 5.10 -17.73 21.53
N ALA A 92 5.90 -17.87 22.59
CA ALA A 92 6.54 -16.73 23.25
C ALA A 92 7.49 -15.97 22.30
N VAL A 93 8.24 -16.68 21.45
CA VAL A 93 9.08 -16.07 20.39
C VAL A 93 8.22 -15.31 19.38
N GLN A 94 7.07 -15.85 18.96
CA GLN A 94 6.15 -15.14 18.06
C GLN A 94 5.53 -13.88 18.69
N GLU A 95 5.16 -13.93 19.97
CA GLU A 95 4.62 -12.77 20.69
C GLU A 95 5.68 -11.66 20.86
N ALA A 96 6.91 -12.02 21.24
CA ALA A 96 8.04 -11.09 21.27
C ALA A 96 8.36 -10.49 19.89
N THR A 97 8.28 -11.30 18.83
CA THR A 97 8.49 -10.85 17.44
C THR A 97 7.43 -9.84 17.02
N LYS A 98 6.15 -10.11 17.28
CA LYS A 98 5.03 -9.18 16.97
C LYS A 98 5.16 -7.84 17.70
N ALA A 99 5.65 -7.83 18.94
CA ALA A 99 5.90 -6.60 19.68
C ALA A 99 7.05 -5.77 19.09
N ILE A 100 8.09 -6.42 18.56
CA ILE A 100 9.18 -5.73 17.83
C ILE A 100 8.68 -5.18 16.48
N GLU A 101 7.92 -5.96 15.72
CA GLU A 101 7.32 -5.52 14.44
C GLU A 101 6.47 -4.26 14.62
N ALA A 102 5.67 -4.18 15.69
CA ALA A 102 4.90 -2.98 16.01
C ALA A 102 5.80 -1.74 16.26
N ALA A 103 6.91 -1.90 16.99
CA ALA A 103 7.85 -0.80 17.24
C ALA A 103 8.63 -0.39 15.97
N GLU A 104 8.96 -1.35 15.09
CA GLU A 104 9.56 -1.11 13.77
C GLU A 104 8.60 -0.34 12.83
N GLU A 105 7.29 -0.63 12.89
CA GLU A 105 6.26 0.05 12.09
C GLU A 105 6.12 1.53 12.50
N VAL A 106 5.96 1.82 13.79
CA VAL A 106 5.87 3.22 14.29
C VAL A 106 7.16 3.99 13.97
N LEU A 107 8.32 3.34 14.11
CA LEU A 107 9.61 3.95 13.75
C LEU A 107 9.71 4.24 12.24
N THR A 108 9.06 3.42 11.42
CA THR A 108 8.94 3.67 9.97
C THR A 108 8.04 4.86 9.69
N ARG A 109 6.90 5.02 10.40
CA ARG A 109 6.06 6.24 10.32
C ARG A 109 6.85 7.50 10.70
N ALA A 110 7.63 7.45 11.78
CA ALA A 110 8.48 8.57 12.22
C ALA A 110 9.54 8.94 11.16
N ARG A 111 10.21 7.94 10.56
CA ARG A 111 11.19 8.15 9.48
C ARG A 111 10.55 8.77 8.23
N GLN A 112 9.35 8.32 7.86
CA GLN A 112 8.60 8.86 6.72
C GLN A 112 8.21 10.33 6.96
N ARG A 113 7.65 10.67 8.13
CA ARG A 113 7.28 12.05 8.47
C ARG A 113 8.51 12.97 8.49
N ALA A 114 9.64 12.54 9.06
CA ALA A 114 10.89 13.30 9.06
C ALA A 114 11.47 13.52 7.65
N ALA A 115 11.35 12.53 6.75
CA ALA A 115 11.73 12.68 5.35
C ALA A 115 10.85 13.70 4.61
N VAL A 116 9.53 13.70 4.84
CA VAL A 116 8.61 14.71 4.30
C VAL A 116 9.00 16.11 4.79
N LEU A 117 9.19 16.29 6.09
CA LEU A 117 9.61 17.56 6.69
C LEU A 117 10.94 18.09 6.11
N THR A 118 11.90 17.19 5.91
CA THR A 118 13.19 17.51 5.27
C THR A 118 13.02 17.90 3.80
N SER A 119 12.10 17.23 3.06
CA SER A 119 11.82 17.57 1.66
C SER A 119 11.18 18.95 1.50
N ILE A 120 10.29 19.34 2.43
CA ILE A 120 9.75 20.70 2.53
C ILE A 120 10.89 21.67 2.85
N GLY A 121 11.69 21.37 3.88
CA GLY A 121 12.77 22.23 4.37
C GLY A 121 12.31 23.31 5.36
N ILE A 122 11.05 23.23 5.79
CA ILE A 122 10.45 24.01 6.87
C ILE A 122 9.98 22.98 7.89
N ILE A 123 10.43 23.13 9.13
CA ILE A 123 10.13 22.24 10.25
C ILE A 123 9.74 23.13 11.44
N GLN A 124 8.47 23.14 11.78
CA GLN A 124 7.96 23.92 12.90
C GLN A 124 8.00 23.11 14.20
N LEU A 125 7.83 23.77 15.35
CA LEU A 125 7.81 23.08 16.65
C LEU A 125 6.71 22.00 16.72
N ARG A 126 5.55 22.23 16.08
CA ARG A 126 4.47 21.23 15.96
C ARG A 126 4.93 19.96 15.23
N ASP A 127 5.70 20.11 14.15
CA ASP A 127 6.21 18.98 13.39
C ASP A 127 7.23 18.17 14.20
N LYS A 128 8.08 18.86 14.98
CA LYS A 128 8.97 18.20 15.94
C LYS A 128 8.19 17.48 17.03
N GLU A 129 7.15 18.10 17.61
CA GLU A 129 6.31 17.44 18.61
C GLU A 129 5.64 16.16 18.08
N GLU A 130 5.30 16.10 16.79
CA GLU A 130 4.73 14.90 16.15
C GLU A 130 5.76 13.78 16.06
N ILE A 131 7.00 14.10 15.65
CA ILE A 131 8.13 13.16 15.66
C ILE A 131 8.47 12.71 17.09
N ASP A 132 8.44 13.63 18.07
CA ASP A 132 8.67 13.31 19.48
C ASP A 132 7.58 12.38 20.04
N LYS A 133 6.30 12.57 19.68
CA LYS A 133 5.19 11.67 20.06
C LYS A 133 5.38 10.26 19.47
N LEU A 134 5.74 10.16 18.19
CA LEU A 134 6.04 8.87 17.55
C LEU A 134 7.29 8.20 18.17
N ASN A 135 8.31 8.97 18.56
CA ASN A 135 9.48 8.44 19.28
C ASN A 135 9.12 7.88 20.66
N GLU A 136 8.23 8.53 21.42
CA GLU A 136 7.74 8.02 22.71
C GLU A 136 6.82 6.80 22.54
N GLU A 137 6.05 6.70 21.45
CA GLU A 137 5.30 5.48 21.07
C GLU A 137 6.28 4.33 20.74
N VAL A 138 7.29 4.54 19.89
CA VAL A 138 8.36 3.56 19.60
C VAL A 138 9.06 3.11 20.88
N LYS A 139 9.43 4.03 21.76
CA LYS A 139 10.07 3.77 23.06
C LYS A 139 9.19 2.94 23.98
N THR A 140 7.88 3.21 24.02
CA THR A 140 6.90 2.45 24.81
C THR A 140 6.76 1.02 24.29
N LEU A 141 6.61 0.85 22.97
CA LEU A 141 6.54 -0.46 22.33
C LEU A 141 7.86 -1.23 22.44
N LYS A 142 9.01 -0.55 22.34
CA LYS A 142 10.35 -1.12 22.56
C LYS A 142 10.50 -1.68 23.97
N GLU A 143 10.03 -1.00 25.01
CA GLU A 143 10.11 -1.55 26.37
C GLU A 143 9.12 -2.70 26.61
N GLN A 144 7.92 -2.66 26.00
CA GLN A 144 6.99 -3.80 26.02
C GLN A 144 7.58 -5.03 25.32
N ALA A 145 8.18 -4.86 24.15
CA ALA A 145 8.89 -5.89 23.41
C ALA A 145 10.07 -6.45 24.22
N LYS A 146 10.88 -5.58 24.84
CA LYS A 146 11.99 -5.96 25.72
C LYS A 146 11.54 -6.87 26.87
N GLN A 147 10.43 -6.54 27.53
CA GLN A 147 9.83 -7.37 28.59
C GLN A 147 9.28 -8.72 28.12
N LEU A 148 9.11 -8.94 26.82
CA LEU A 148 8.79 -10.26 26.24
C LEU A 148 10.08 -11.00 25.87
N VAL A 149 11.02 -10.33 25.21
CA VAL A 149 12.33 -10.90 24.82
C VAL A 149 13.13 -11.36 26.05
N GLU A 150 13.17 -10.59 27.14
CA GLU A 150 13.89 -10.95 28.37
C GLU A 150 13.39 -12.27 29.00
N LYS A 151 12.12 -12.63 28.80
CA LYS A 151 11.49 -13.87 29.31
C LYS A 151 11.79 -15.11 28.46
N LEU A 152 12.36 -14.95 27.26
CA LEU A 152 12.72 -16.08 26.41
C LEU A 152 13.91 -16.87 26.99
N PRO A 153 14.08 -18.16 26.64
CA PRO A 153 15.31 -18.90 26.89
C PRO A 153 16.53 -18.20 26.26
N ASP A 154 17.70 -18.32 26.88
CA ASP A 154 18.95 -17.75 26.34
C ASP A 154 19.47 -18.56 25.14
N ASP A 155 18.82 -18.36 24.00
CA ASP A 155 19.15 -18.98 22.71
C ASP A 155 19.39 -17.94 21.59
N ILE A 156 19.72 -18.43 20.39
CA ILE A 156 20.01 -17.62 19.20
C ILE A 156 18.81 -16.73 18.81
N ARG A 157 17.57 -17.16 19.07
CA ARG A 157 16.34 -16.41 18.74
C ARG A 157 16.21 -15.21 19.66
N LYS A 158 16.44 -15.38 20.96
CA LYS A 158 16.51 -14.26 21.92
C LYS A 158 17.59 -13.26 21.54
N GLN A 159 18.78 -13.73 21.15
CA GLN A 159 19.87 -12.85 20.70
C GLN A 159 19.50 -12.05 19.44
N GLY A 160 18.90 -12.69 18.42
CA GLY A 160 18.44 -12.00 17.21
C GLY A 160 17.35 -10.95 17.48
N LEU A 161 16.41 -11.23 18.40
CA LEU A 161 15.39 -10.26 18.80
C LEU A 161 15.98 -9.10 19.63
N LEU A 162 16.97 -9.34 20.49
CA LEU A 162 17.71 -8.28 21.18
C LEU A 162 18.48 -7.38 20.20
N MET A 163 19.08 -7.96 19.14
CA MET A 163 19.75 -7.19 18.09
C MET A 163 18.76 -6.29 17.33
N ARG A 164 17.61 -6.82 16.88
CA ARG A 164 16.54 -6.00 16.27
C ARG A 164 16.13 -4.86 17.19
N LEU A 165 15.91 -5.15 18.48
CA LEU A 165 15.52 -4.18 19.48
C LEU A 165 16.54 -3.02 19.61
N ASP A 166 17.85 -3.27 19.51
CA ASP A 166 18.86 -2.20 19.58
C ASP A 166 18.88 -1.28 18.33
N THR A 167 18.50 -1.80 17.15
CA THR A 167 18.38 -0.98 15.93
C THR A 167 17.28 0.10 16.03
N LEU A 168 16.33 -0.05 16.96
CA LEU A 168 15.25 0.89 17.22
C LEU A 168 15.78 2.15 17.92
N LYS A 169 16.29 3.09 17.12
CA LYS A 169 16.81 4.41 17.55
C LYS A 169 15.82 5.52 17.14
N PRO A 170 15.59 6.54 17.99
CA PRO A 170 14.63 7.60 17.72
C PRO A 170 15.04 8.45 16.52
N VAL A 171 14.05 9.04 15.85
CA VAL A 171 14.23 9.94 14.72
C VAL A 171 14.38 11.37 15.24
N ILE A 172 15.45 12.06 14.87
CA ILE A 172 15.73 13.42 15.33
C ILE A 172 15.46 14.40 14.19
N VAL A 173 14.67 15.43 14.47
CA VAL A 173 14.49 16.61 13.60
C VAL A 173 14.72 17.88 14.43
N ASN A 174 15.29 18.89 13.78
CA ASN A 174 15.49 20.22 14.36
C ASN A 174 14.40 21.16 13.83
N VAL A 175 13.88 22.03 14.70
CA VAL A 175 13.03 23.15 14.27
C VAL A 175 13.91 24.14 13.50
N ASN A 176 13.42 24.62 12.37
CA ASN A 176 14.05 25.72 11.62
C ASN A 176 13.05 26.81 11.17
N ASP A 177 11.76 26.67 11.48
CA ASP A 177 10.79 27.78 11.48
C ASP A 177 10.24 27.91 12.90
N SER A 178 10.88 28.77 13.70
CA SER A 178 10.54 28.97 15.11
C SER A 178 9.45 30.02 15.32
N ASN A 179 9.17 30.83 14.29
CA ASN A 179 8.28 32.00 14.38
C ASN A 179 6.93 31.80 13.63
N TYR A 180 6.79 30.69 12.89
CA TYR A 180 5.62 30.23 12.14
C TYR A 180 5.24 31.09 10.92
N ASN A 181 6.16 31.86 10.34
CA ASN A 181 5.89 32.65 9.14
C ASN A 181 6.00 31.84 7.82
N GLY A 182 6.50 30.60 7.86
CA GLY A 182 6.70 29.76 6.67
C GLY A 182 8.02 29.99 5.93
N ARG A 183 9.03 30.59 6.57
CA ARG A 183 10.41 30.71 6.10
C ARG A 183 11.37 30.10 7.14
N PRO A 184 12.55 29.62 6.73
CA PRO A 184 13.56 29.18 7.68
C PRO A 184 14.22 30.37 8.42
N ASP A 185 14.37 30.25 9.74
CA ASP A 185 14.98 31.25 10.64
C ASP A 185 16.41 31.64 10.18
N ASP A 186 17.15 30.71 9.57
CA ASP A 186 18.50 30.95 9.04
C ASP A 186 18.52 31.70 7.71
N ILE A 187 17.47 31.55 6.89
CA ILE A 187 17.27 32.34 5.66
C ILE A 187 16.82 33.76 6.01
N GLU A 188 15.92 33.93 7.00
CA GLU A 188 15.52 35.25 7.52
C GLU A 188 16.72 36.04 8.05
N LYS A 189 17.59 35.40 8.84
CA LYS A 189 18.80 36.07 9.33
C LYS A 189 19.71 36.53 8.20
N VAL A 190 19.79 35.80 7.09
CA VAL A 190 20.61 36.18 5.93
C VAL A 190 19.92 37.24 5.05
N LEU A 191 18.57 37.31 5.04
CA LEU A 191 17.81 38.43 4.48
C LEU A 191 18.10 39.73 5.24
N ASP A 192 18.05 39.71 6.58
CA ASP A 192 18.38 40.88 7.42
C ASP A 192 19.86 41.31 7.26
N GLU A 193 20.80 40.36 7.28
CA GLU A 193 22.23 40.62 6.99
C GLU A 193 22.42 41.28 5.60
N ALA A 194 21.66 40.85 4.59
CA ALA A 194 21.71 41.41 3.25
C ALA A 194 21.08 42.81 3.16
N GLU A 195 19.90 43.05 3.74
CA GLU A 195 19.23 44.35 3.73
C GLU A 195 20.09 45.44 4.41
N GLU A 196 20.70 45.16 5.56
CA GLU A 196 21.59 46.12 6.23
C GLU A 196 22.88 46.37 5.41
N ALA A 197 23.38 45.37 4.68
CA ALA A 197 24.50 45.58 3.75
C ALA A 197 24.11 46.42 2.53
N VAL A 198 22.90 46.24 1.98
CA VAL A 198 22.38 47.10 0.89
C VAL A 198 22.19 48.53 1.39
N LYS A 199 21.56 48.74 2.56
CA LYS A 199 21.44 50.06 3.21
C LYS A 199 22.80 50.72 3.43
N ALA A 200 23.81 49.96 3.86
CA ALA A 200 25.16 50.48 4.05
C ALA A 200 25.81 50.93 2.72
N ALA A 201 25.57 50.21 1.62
CA ALA A 201 26.01 50.63 0.30
C ALA A 201 25.26 51.89 -0.19
N GLU A 202 23.94 51.97 0.01
CA GLU A 202 23.12 53.15 -0.29
C GLU A 202 23.45 54.37 0.60
N ALA A 203 23.99 54.14 1.81
CA ALA A 203 24.47 55.18 2.71
C ALA A 203 25.82 55.75 2.25
N ALA A 204 26.78 54.89 1.87
CA ALA A 204 28.09 55.30 1.38
C ALA A 204 28.01 56.24 0.15
N VAL A 205 27.00 56.08 -0.71
CA VAL A 205 26.72 56.99 -1.84
C VAL A 205 26.47 58.43 -1.38
N LYS A 206 25.88 58.63 -0.20
CA LYS A 206 25.59 59.96 0.38
C LYS A 206 26.82 60.59 1.02
N GLU A 207 27.81 59.78 1.36
CA GLU A 207 29.11 60.21 1.89
C GLU A 207 30.13 60.50 0.77
N ASN A 208 29.82 60.08 -0.47
CA ASN A 208 30.59 60.31 -1.70
C ASN A 208 32.03 59.74 -1.68
N ASP A 209 32.27 58.70 -0.86
CA ASP A 209 33.53 57.95 -0.82
C ASP A 209 33.47 56.75 -1.78
N ALA A 210 34.18 56.84 -2.91
CA ALA A 210 34.21 55.79 -3.92
C ALA A 210 34.81 54.45 -3.44
N ALA A 211 35.73 54.48 -2.46
CA ALA A 211 36.31 53.27 -1.88
C ALA A 211 35.32 52.59 -0.93
N LEU A 212 34.64 53.37 -0.09
CA LEU A 212 33.61 52.87 0.83
C LEU A 212 32.39 52.31 0.07
N ILE A 213 31.92 53.00 -0.98
CA ILE A 213 30.84 52.50 -1.86
C ILE A 213 31.23 51.14 -2.44
N LYS A 214 32.46 51.01 -2.95
CA LYS A 214 32.98 49.76 -3.53
C LYS A 214 33.08 48.63 -2.49
N GLU A 215 33.53 48.93 -1.28
CA GLU A 215 33.59 47.96 -0.17
C GLU A 215 32.19 47.45 0.20
N LYS A 216 31.24 48.35 0.50
CA LYS A 216 29.90 47.96 0.94
C LYS A 216 29.09 47.30 -0.17
N LYS A 217 29.18 47.77 -1.42
CA LYS A 217 28.53 47.12 -2.58
C LYS A 217 29.08 45.70 -2.81
N ASN A 218 30.38 45.46 -2.60
CA ASN A 218 30.95 44.11 -2.68
C ASN A 218 30.46 43.20 -1.55
N LEU A 219 30.38 43.69 -0.31
CA LEU A 219 29.84 42.94 0.83
C LEU A 219 28.36 42.57 0.61
N ALA A 220 27.55 43.53 0.18
CA ALA A 220 26.13 43.30 -0.11
C ALA A 220 25.95 42.28 -1.25
N ASN A 221 26.67 42.42 -2.37
CA ASN A 221 26.66 41.43 -3.45
C ASN A 221 27.08 40.03 -2.99
N ALA A 222 28.05 39.91 -2.08
CA ALA A 222 28.46 38.62 -1.53
C ALA A 222 27.36 37.98 -0.65
N LEU A 223 26.64 38.79 0.14
CA LEU A 223 25.52 38.32 0.98
C LEU A 223 24.29 37.96 0.15
N VAL A 224 23.93 38.76 -0.86
CA VAL A 224 22.85 38.44 -1.81
C VAL A 224 23.15 37.14 -2.56
N LYS A 225 24.40 36.95 -3.03
CA LYS A 225 24.82 35.69 -3.68
C LYS A 225 24.84 34.48 -2.73
N LYS A 226 25.18 34.68 -1.45
CA LYS A 226 25.08 33.65 -0.40
C LYS A 226 23.62 33.26 -0.16
N LEU A 227 22.71 34.23 -0.15
CA LEU A 227 21.27 34.04 0.02
C LEU A 227 20.66 33.26 -1.16
N GLU A 228 21.01 33.63 -2.41
CA GLU A 228 20.63 32.88 -3.62
C GLU A 228 21.09 31.42 -3.59
N ALA A 229 22.27 31.14 -3.04
CA ALA A 229 22.78 29.78 -2.91
C ALA A 229 22.17 28.97 -1.75
N ALA A 230 21.44 29.63 -0.84
CA ALA A 230 20.80 29.00 0.32
C ALA A 230 19.32 28.66 0.09
N VAL A 231 18.64 29.38 -0.81
CA VAL A 231 17.21 29.14 -1.13
C VAL A 231 17.04 28.09 -2.24
N LYS A 232 16.06 27.18 -2.08
CA LYS A 232 15.71 26.17 -3.11
C LYS A 232 15.13 26.81 -4.39
N ASN A 233 14.52 27.98 -4.26
CA ASN A 233 13.91 28.76 -5.32
C ASN A 233 14.04 30.25 -4.97
N VAL A 234 14.45 31.09 -5.93
CA VAL A 234 14.66 32.53 -5.71
C VAL A 234 13.35 33.32 -5.82
N ASP A 235 12.38 32.83 -6.60
CA ASP A 235 11.10 33.55 -6.82
C ASP A 235 10.21 33.61 -5.56
N ASP A 236 10.42 32.73 -4.58
CA ASP A 236 9.71 32.73 -3.28
C ASP A 236 10.24 33.83 -2.32
N TYR A 237 11.31 34.52 -2.71
CA TYR A 237 12.00 35.56 -1.94
C TYR A 237 12.18 36.84 -2.80
N PRO A 238 11.08 37.58 -3.10
CA PRO A 238 11.13 38.79 -3.93
C PRO A 238 12.07 39.88 -3.39
N GLU A 239 12.44 39.81 -2.12
CA GLU A 239 13.47 40.62 -1.48
C GLU A 239 14.83 40.49 -2.20
N ILE A 240 15.24 39.27 -2.59
CA ILE A 240 16.51 39.01 -3.31
C ILE A 240 16.57 39.82 -4.60
N LYS A 241 15.45 39.89 -5.34
CA LYS A 241 15.35 40.66 -6.57
C LYS A 241 15.40 42.17 -6.30
N ASN A 242 14.71 42.65 -5.27
CA ASN A 242 14.74 44.04 -4.84
C ASN A 242 16.18 44.47 -4.44
N TYR A 243 16.91 43.61 -3.73
CA TYR A 243 18.32 43.86 -3.37
C TYR A 243 19.22 44.01 -4.60
N LYS A 244 19.04 43.18 -5.63
CA LYS A 244 19.76 43.32 -6.90
C LYS A 244 19.42 44.64 -7.60
N GLU A 245 18.15 44.95 -7.77
CA GLU A 245 17.71 46.19 -8.43
C GLU A 245 18.23 47.45 -7.71
N ARG A 246 18.32 47.43 -6.37
CA ARG A 246 18.94 48.49 -5.56
C ARG A 246 20.46 48.56 -5.72
N LEU A 247 21.15 47.41 -5.68
CA LEU A 247 22.61 47.36 -5.84
C LEU A 247 23.06 47.75 -7.24
N ASP A 248 22.31 47.37 -8.29
CA ASP A 248 22.58 47.79 -9.67
C ASP A 248 22.40 49.30 -9.86
N ALA A 249 21.45 49.92 -9.16
CA ALA A 249 21.25 51.38 -9.16
C ALA A 249 22.37 52.18 -8.46
N ILE A 250 23.25 51.53 -7.67
CA ILE A 250 24.42 52.18 -7.06
C ILE A 250 25.53 52.36 -8.11
N VAL A 251 25.58 53.56 -8.69
CA VAL A 251 26.69 54.02 -9.53
C VAL A 251 27.83 54.51 -8.64
N THR A 252 29.00 53.90 -8.75
CA THR A 252 30.25 54.45 -8.20
C THR A 252 30.66 55.69 -8.99
N PRO A 253 31.08 56.78 -8.35
CA PRO A 253 31.73 57.89 -9.07
C PRO A 253 33.00 57.38 -9.76
N GLU A 254 32.93 57.26 -11.09
CA GLU A 254 34.09 57.01 -11.94
C GLU A 254 34.82 58.34 -12.15
N GLU A 255 36.16 58.34 -12.09
CA GLU A 255 36.95 59.57 -12.13
C GLU A 255 36.77 60.29 -13.48
N ALA A 256 36.39 61.56 -13.45
CA ALA A 256 36.00 62.31 -14.63
C ALA A 256 37.21 62.65 -15.54
N PRO A 257 37.02 62.69 -16.88
CA PRO A 257 38.10 63.00 -17.82
C PRO A 257 38.37 64.51 -17.93
N GLU A 258 39.64 64.88 -18.16
CA GLU A 258 40.07 66.21 -18.64
C GLU A 258 40.88 66.09 -19.95
N GLU A 259 40.88 67.14 -20.77
CA GLU A 259 41.37 67.13 -22.15
C GLU A 259 42.66 67.94 -22.40
N ALA A 260 43.57 67.38 -23.22
CA ALA A 260 44.52 68.09 -24.10
C ALA A 260 45.65 68.95 -23.43
N PRO A 261 46.65 69.49 -24.19
CA PRO A 261 46.95 69.37 -25.63
C PRO A 261 48.39 68.90 -25.96
N GLU A 262 48.80 69.06 -27.24
CA GLU A 262 50.04 68.58 -27.87
C GLU A 262 51.34 69.33 -27.47
N GLN A 263 52.50 68.64 -27.51
CA GLN A 263 53.64 68.99 -28.39
C GLN A 263 54.81 67.96 -28.35
N ASN A 264 55.72 68.06 -29.33
CA ASN A 264 56.77 67.09 -29.77
C ASN A 264 58.21 67.69 -29.45
N PRO A 265 59.42 67.14 -29.82
CA PRO A 265 59.76 65.94 -30.61
C PRO A 265 61.06 65.14 -30.24
N LYS A 266 61.41 64.13 -31.10
CA LYS A 266 62.74 63.48 -31.33
C LYS A 266 63.24 62.42 -30.31
N GLU A 267 64.15 61.48 -30.64
CA GLU A 267 65.09 61.36 -31.79
C GLU A 267 65.44 59.88 -32.20
N ASN A 268 65.36 59.56 -33.51
CA ASN A 268 66.29 58.78 -34.42
C ASN A 268 67.03 57.44 -33.98
N PRO A 269 67.55 56.59 -34.92
CA PRO A 269 66.78 55.68 -35.80
C PRO A 269 67.38 54.24 -36.03
N GLU A 270 66.59 53.40 -36.74
CA GLU A 270 66.96 52.46 -37.84
C GLU A 270 68.03 51.31 -37.78
N GLN A 271 67.53 50.12 -38.19
CA GLN A 271 68.08 49.14 -39.17
C GLN A 271 68.99 47.93 -38.76
N LYS A 272 68.98 46.95 -39.70
CA LYS A 272 69.54 45.57 -39.79
C LYS A 272 71.01 45.62 -40.36
N PRO A 273 71.77 44.52 -40.66
CA PRO A 273 71.57 43.08 -40.43
C PRO A 273 72.82 42.23 -40.02
N GLU A 274 72.59 40.90 -39.91
CA GLU A 274 73.45 39.77 -40.36
C GLU A 274 74.71 39.23 -39.61
N GLU A 275 74.85 37.89 -39.75
CA GLU A 275 76.01 36.98 -39.65
C GLU A 275 76.71 36.63 -38.30
N ALA A 276 77.50 35.54 -38.37
CA ALA A 276 78.20 34.80 -37.30
C ALA A 276 79.74 34.78 -37.63
N PRO A 277 80.63 33.80 -37.29
CA PRO A 277 80.53 32.51 -36.58
C PRO A 277 81.69 32.28 -35.53
N GLU A 278 82.00 30.99 -35.23
CA GLU A 278 83.32 30.46 -34.79
C GLU A 278 83.80 30.73 -33.31
N GLN A 279 84.53 29.85 -32.58
CA GLN A 279 85.15 28.52 -32.84
C GLN A 279 84.98 27.49 -31.67
N GLU A 280 85.39 26.24 -31.97
CA GLU A 280 85.73 25.04 -31.15
C GLU A 280 86.77 25.24 -30.00
N PRO A 281 87.23 24.21 -29.22
CA PRO A 281 87.04 22.73 -29.27
C PRO A 281 86.48 22.13 -27.92
N GLU A 282 86.64 20.88 -27.44
CA GLU A 282 87.51 19.72 -27.76
C GLU A 282 86.99 18.37 -27.16
N GLN A 283 87.62 17.26 -27.54
CA GLN A 283 87.75 15.89 -26.93
C GLN A 283 86.73 14.76 -27.23
N LYS A 284 87.19 13.88 -28.13
CA LYS A 284 86.90 12.44 -28.38
C LYS A 284 87.74 11.58 -27.35
N PRO A 285 87.88 10.22 -27.36
CA PRO A 285 87.30 9.19 -28.24
C PRO A 285 86.88 7.88 -27.49
N GLU A 286 86.59 6.70 -28.08
CA GLU A 286 86.49 6.22 -29.48
C GLU A 286 85.58 4.97 -29.64
N GLN A 287 85.44 4.51 -30.89
CA GLN A 287 84.99 3.19 -31.37
C GLN A 287 83.47 2.90 -31.33
N GLU A 288 82.66 2.93 -32.42
CA GLU A 288 82.80 2.71 -33.89
C GLU A 288 82.53 1.24 -34.36
N PRO A 289 82.01 1.00 -35.60
CA PRO A 289 81.08 1.84 -36.39
C PRO A 289 80.06 1.06 -37.29
N GLU A 290 79.39 1.83 -38.17
CA GLU A 290 78.98 1.48 -39.56
C GLU A 290 77.73 0.62 -39.84
N GLN A 291 77.00 0.84 -40.95
CA GLN A 291 76.42 2.03 -41.65
C GLN A 291 75.48 1.46 -42.75
N LYS A 292 74.21 1.87 -42.93
CA LYS A 292 73.61 3.12 -43.46
C LYS A 292 73.72 3.25 -45.02
N PRO A 293 72.64 3.58 -45.77
CA PRO A 293 72.59 3.48 -47.25
C PRO A 293 72.60 4.84 -47.99
N GLU A 294 72.73 4.81 -49.33
CA GLU A 294 71.99 5.68 -50.30
C GLU A 294 72.07 5.17 -51.77
N GLN A 295 71.77 6.01 -52.78
CA GLN A 295 71.14 5.64 -54.07
C GLN A 295 72.01 5.66 -55.35
N GLU A 296 71.55 4.94 -56.39
CA GLU A 296 71.77 5.17 -57.85
C GLU A 296 73.21 5.00 -58.42
N PRO A 297 73.45 4.94 -59.77
CA PRO A 297 72.61 5.32 -60.92
C PRO A 297 72.49 4.28 -62.08
N GLU A 298 71.97 4.73 -63.23
CA GLU A 298 71.74 3.97 -64.47
C GLU A 298 73.00 3.55 -65.26
N GLN A 299 72.97 2.38 -65.94
CA GLN A 299 73.37 2.25 -67.36
C GLN A 299 73.07 0.88 -68.01
N LYS A 300 72.77 0.92 -69.32
CA LYS A 300 72.96 -0.15 -70.33
C LYS A 300 74.25 0.22 -71.13
N PRO A 301 74.95 -0.69 -71.86
CA PRO A 301 74.34 -1.66 -72.79
C PRO A 301 75.03 -3.04 -72.99
N GLU A 302 74.26 -3.94 -73.61
CA GLU A 302 74.63 -4.92 -74.66
C GLU A 302 75.72 -6.03 -74.53
N GLN A 303 75.20 -7.27 -74.63
CA GLN A 303 75.55 -8.33 -75.60
C GLN A 303 76.55 -9.49 -75.28
N LYS A 304 76.09 -10.68 -75.73
CA LYS A 304 76.82 -11.89 -76.20
C LYS A 304 77.18 -12.99 -75.16
N PRO A 305 77.36 -14.27 -75.60
CA PRO A 305 76.33 -15.30 -75.37
C PRO A 305 76.89 -16.67 -74.90
N GLU A 306 76.05 -17.71 -75.04
CA GLU A 306 76.39 -19.15 -74.88
C GLU A 306 76.72 -19.56 -73.43
N GLU A 307 76.46 -20.78 -72.95
CA GLU A 307 76.01 -22.03 -73.59
C GLU A 307 75.09 -22.83 -72.63
N ALA A 308 74.36 -23.85 -73.13
CA ALA A 308 73.53 -24.75 -72.31
C ALA A 308 74.30 -26.06 -71.99
N PRO A 309 73.90 -26.86 -70.97
CA PRO A 309 72.80 -27.82 -71.20
C PRO A 309 71.87 -28.17 -70.00
N GLU A 310 70.65 -28.56 -70.36
CA GLU A 310 69.81 -29.64 -69.78
C GLU A 310 69.95 -30.06 -68.31
N GLN A 311 68.90 -29.79 -67.52
CA GLN A 311 68.04 -30.89 -67.02
C GLN A 311 66.67 -30.42 -66.48
N GLU A 312 65.61 -30.93 -67.10
CA GLU A 312 64.28 -31.14 -66.53
C GLU A 312 64.06 -32.67 -66.38
N PRO A 313 62.99 -33.18 -65.74
CA PRO A 313 61.84 -32.47 -65.16
C PRO A 313 61.55 -32.83 -63.68
N GLU A 314 60.66 -32.08 -63.02
CA GLU A 314 59.51 -32.70 -62.32
C GLU A 314 58.37 -31.71 -62.00
N GLN A 315 57.34 -31.74 -62.86
CA GLN A 315 55.91 -31.52 -62.57
C GLN A 315 55.50 -30.35 -61.64
N LYS A 316 55.15 -29.22 -62.26
CA LYS A 316 54.11 -28.30 -61.76
C LYS A 316 52.89 -28.39 -62.70
N PRO A 317 51.64 -28.48 -62.21
CA PRO A 317 50.47 -28.35 -63.06
C PRO A 317 50.37 -26.93 -63.62
N GLU A 318 50.15 -26.79 -64.93
CA GLU A 318 49.56 -25.58 -65.49
C GLU A 318 48.06 -25.61 -65.18
N GLU A 319 47.64 -24.96 -64.10
CA GLU A 319 46.21 -24.72 -63.83
C GLU A 319 45.62 -23.94 -65.00
N THR A 320 44.57 -24.48 -65.61
CA THR A 320 43.90 -23.80 -66.72
C THR A 320 43.25 -22.49 -66.24
N PRO A 321 43.03 -21.49 -67.11
CA PRO A 321 42.36 -20.25 -66.71
C PRO A 321 40.99 -20.48 -66.04
N GLU A 322 40.27 -21.55 -66.43
CA GLU A 322 39.03 -21.93 -65.75
C GLU A 322 39.23 -22.50 -64.34
N GLU A 323 40.31 -23.24 -64.08
CA GLU A 323 40.62 -23.78 -62.74
C GLU A 323 41.05 -22.66 -61.80
N LEU A 324 41.85 -21.72 -62.29
CA LEU A 324 42.23 -20.52 -61.56
C LEU A 324 41.00 -19.65 -61.21
N ASP A 325 40.06 -19.47 -62.14
CA ASP A 325 38.80 -18.75 -61.85
C ASP A 325 37.90 -19.52 -60.86
N LYS A 326 37.81 -20.86 -60.94
CA LYS A 326 37.08 -21.68 -59.95
C LYS A 326 37.73 -21.60 -58.56
N ALA A 327 39.05 -21.51 -58.48
CA ALA A 327 39.78 -21.30 -57.22
C ALA A 327 39.54 -19.89 -56.65
N ASN A 328 39.59 -18.85 -57.50
CA ASN A 328 39.32 -17.46 -57.12
C ASN A 328 37.85 -17.24 -56.70
N GLU A 329 36.88 -17.85 -57.40
CA GLU A 329 35.46 -17.85 -57.03
C GLU A 329 35.28 -18.41 -55.62
N LYS A 330 35.81 -19.60 -55.34
CA LYS A 330 35.72 -20.25 -54.03
C LYS A 330 36.41 -19.45 -52.92
N ALA A 331 37.51 -18.76 -53.22
CA ALA A 331 38.18 -17.86 -52.28
C ALA A 331 37.34 -16.59 -52.00
N ALA A 332 36.75 -16.00 -53.04
CA ALA A 332 35.87 -14.84 -52.95
C ALA A 332 34.58 -15.14 -52.19
N GLU A 333 33.92 -16.28 -52.45
CA GLU A 333 32.74 -16.72 -51.70
C GLU A 333 33.04 -16.85 -50.20
N LYS A 334 34.16 -17.49 -49.84
CA LYS A 334 34.58 -17.64 -48.44
C LYS A 334 34.81 -16.28 -47.77
N ALA A 335 35.38 -15.31 -48.48
CA ALA A 335 35.62 -13.96 -47.96
C ALA A 335 34.31 -13.16 -47.80
N ILE A 336 33.40 -13.25 -48.78
CA ILE A 336 32.05 -12.66 -48.71
C ILE A 336 31.29 -13.21 -47.49
N GLU A 337 31.30 -14.52 -47.28
CA GLU A 337 30.56 -15.15 -46.19
C GLU A 337 31.16 -14.83 -44.80
N ALA A 338 32.49 -14.69 -44.71
CA ALA A 338 33.13 -14.17 -43.50
C ALA A 338 32.71 -12.72 -43.19
N ALA A 339 32.66 -11.86 -44.21
CA ALA A 339 32.24 -10.46 -44.06
C ALA A 339 30.75 -10.33 -43.66
N LYS A 340 29.86 -11.17 -44.22
CA LYS A 340 28.46 -11.28 -43.74
C LYS A 340 28.39 -11.74 -42.29
N LYS A 341 29.13 -12.79 -41.92
CA LYS A 341 29.11 -13.31 -40.55
C LYS A 341 29.59 -12.26 -39.53
N ALA A 342 30.56 -11.41 -39.89
CA ALA A 342 30.94 -10.27 -39.07
C ALA A 342 29.80 -9.24 -38.91
N VAL A 343 29.06 -8.92 -39.99
CA VAL A 343 27.85 -8.09 -39.93
C VAL A 343 26.78 -8.68 -39.00
N ASP A 344 26.50 -9.98 -39.11
CA ASP A 344 25.46 -10.63 -38.31
C ASP A 344 25.88 -10.83 -36.84
N ASN A 345 27.15 -11.11 -36.56
CA ASN A 345 27.71 -11.07 -35.21
C ASN A 345 27.57 -9.66 -34.58
N LEU A 346 27.80 -8.59 -35.36
CA LEU A 346 27.66 -7.22 -34.87
C LEU A 346 26.20 -6.85 -34.59
N LYS A 347 25.25 -7.27 -35.45
CA LYS A 347 23.81 -7.17 -35.16
C LYS A 347 23.44 -7.91 -33.87
N GLN A 348 24.01 -9.10 -33.65
CA GLN A 348 23.73 -9.89 -32.45
C GLN A 348 24.20 -9.17 -31.18
N LYS A 349 25.45 -8.67 -31.14
CA LYS A 349 25.93 -7.83 -30.02
C LYS A 349 24.99 -6.63 -29.77
N ILE A 350 24.65 -5.88 -30.81
CA ILE A 350 23.73 -4.71 -30.73
C ILE A 350 22.31 -5.09 -30.26
N ALA A 351 21.89 -6.35 -30.39
CA ALA A 351 20.60 -6.84 -29.92
C ALA A 351 20.66 -7.45 -28.50
N GLU A 352 21.84 -7.88 -28.06
CA GLU A 352 22.12 -8.35 -26.69
C GLU A 352 22.30 -7.15 -25.75
N ASP A 353 23.11 -6.16 -26.18
CA ASP A 353 23.36 -4.89 -25.49
C ASP A 353 22.19 -3.91 -25.68
N LYS A 354 21.16 -4.08 -24.84
CA LYS A 354 19.95 -3.22 -24.84
C LYS A 354 20.25 -1.73 -24.61
N ALA A 355 21.30 -1.46 -23.84
CA ALA A 355 21.86 -0.16 -23.56
C ALA A 355 23.28 -0.12 -24.16
N ILE A 356 23.59 0.94 -24.90
CA ILE A 356 24.82 1.14 -25.65
C ILE A 356 25.37 2.50 -25.23
N SER A 357 26.48 2.48 -24.50
CA SER A 357 27.22 3.66 -24.07
C SER A 357 28.21 4.16 -25.14
N ASP A 358 28.82 5.30 -24.85
CA ASP A 358 29.95 5.84 -25.59
C ASP A 358 31.23 4.96 -25.50
N ALA A 359 31.28 3.98 -24.58
CA ALA A 359 32.35 2.98 -24.49
C ALA A 359 32.05 1.78 -25.40
N ASP A 360 30.83 1.25 -25.32
CA ASP A 360 30.38 0.08 -26.11
C ASP A 360 30.39 0.42 -27.59
N LYS A 361 29.92 1.63 -27.95
CA LYS A 361 30.02 2.17 -29.30
C LYS A 361 31.46 2.12 -29.85
N LYS A 362 32.48 2.43 -29.04
CA LYS A 362 33.90 2.38 -29.45
C LYS A 362 34.43 0.96 -29.61
N GLU A 363 33.79 -0.06 -29.01
CA GLU A 363 34.10 -1.47 -29.32
C GLU A 363 33.37 -1.93 -30.58
N LEU A 364 32.07 -1.62 -30.69
CA LEU A 364 31.24 -1.93 -31.84
C LEU A 364 31.79 -1.27 -33.13
N GLU A 365 32.36 -0.06 -33.04
CA GLU A 365 33.04 0.63 -34.15
C GLU A 365 34.30 -0.12 -34.63
N LYS A 366 35.04 -0.81 -33.75
CA LYS A 366 36.19 -1.66 -34.17
C LYS A 366 35.72 -2.86 -34.98
N LEU A 367 34.64 -3.51 -34.55
CA LEU A 367 34.00 -4.60 -35.29
C LEU A 367 33.43 -4.11 -36.63
N ASN A 368 32.93 -2.86 -36.67
CA ASN A 368 32.50 -2.20 -37.90
C ASN A 368 33.67 -1.93 -38.86
N THR A 369 34.85 -1.57 -38.33
CA THR A 369 36.10 -1.49 -39.10
C THR A 369 36.55 -2.87 -39.61
N GLU A 370 36.38 -3.94 -38.82
CA GLU A 370 36.66 -5.31 -39.26
C GLU A 370 35.75 -5.73 -40.43
N ILE A 371 34.45 -5.41 -40.38
CA ILE A 371 33.51 -5.60 -41.50
C ILE A 371 33.99 -4.91 -42.77
N ILE A 372 34.47 -3.66 -42.67
CA ILE A 372 35.02 -2.91 -43.82
C ILE A 372 36.28 -3.59 -44.36
N ASN A 373 37.20 -4.02 -43.49
CA ASN A 373 38.42 -4.72 -43.89
C ASN A 373 38.11 -6.07 -44.58
N LEU A 374 37.16 -6.86 -44.05
CA LEU A 374 36.71 -8.12 -44.65
C LEU A 374 36.00 -7.88 -45.99
N LYS A 375 35.20 -6.81 -46.11
CA LYS A 375 34.55 -6.41 -47.37
C LYS A 375 35.59 -6.05 -48.44
N ASN A 376 36.60 -5.27 -48.09
CA ASN A 376 37.70 -4.90 -48.99
C ASN A 376 38.53 -6.13 -49.40
N ALA A 377 38.87 -7.00 -48.43
CA ALA A 377 39.60 -8.24 -48.70
C ALA A 377 38.80 -9.19 -49.62
N ALA A 378 37.48 -9.26 -49.48
CA ALA A 378 36.61 -9.99 -50.38
C ALA A 378 36.57 -9.37 -51.79
N GLN A 379 36.51 -8.04 -51.90
CA GLN A 379 36.56 -7.33 -53.19
C GLN A 379 37.83 -7.70 -53.96
N SER A 380 38.99 -7.67 -53.30
CA SER A 380 40.28 -8.04 -53.92
C SER A 380 40.44 -9.52 -54.26
N GLN A 381 39.52 -10.41 -53.87
CA GLN A 381 39.42 -11.77 -54.44
C GLN A 381 38.49 -11.79 -55.66
N VAL A 382 37.35 -11.09 -55.60
CA VAL A 382 36.41 -10.98 -56.74
C VAL A 382 37.07 -10.29 -57.94
N GLU A 383 37.95 -9.31 -57.71
CA GLU A 383 38.68 -8.59 -58.75
C GLU A 383 39.62 -9.49 -59.57
N LYS A 384 40.11 -10.61 -59.00
CA LYS A 384 40.99 -11.58 -59.68
C LYS A 384 40.28 -12.50 -60.66
N ILE A 385 38.95 -12.58 -60.58
CA ILE A 385 38.15 -13.46 -61.45
C ILE A 385 38.08 -12.84 -62.85
N THR A 386 38.36 -13.62 -63.88
CA THR A 386 38.34 -13.18 -65.29
C THR A 386 36.96 -13.31 -65.93
N ASN A 387 36.14 -14.25 -65.45
CA ASN A 387 34.77 -14.46 -65.89
C ASN A 387 33.82 -13.34 -65.37
N ASP A 388 33.39 -12.46 -66.28
CA ASP A 388 32.53 -11.31 -65.96
C ASP A 388 31.16 -11.68 -65.34
N GLU A 389 30.58 -12.82 -65.71
CA GLU A 389 29.30 -13.27 -65.12
C GLU A 389 29.46 -13.64 -63.64
N ILE A 390 30.48 -14.44 -63.31
CA ILE A 390 30.78 -14.85 -61.94
C ILE A 390 31.16 -13.62 -61.11
N LYS A 391 32.05 -12.77 -61.65
CA LYS A 391 32.48 -11.50 -61.06
C LYS A 391 31.29 -10.60 -60.71
N THR A 392 30.36 -10.41 -61.64
CA THR A 392 29.15 -9.59 -61.44
C THR A 392 28.23 -10.19 -60.36
N LYS A 393 28.01 -11.52 -60.36
CA LYS A 393 27.20 -12.21 -59.33
C LYS A 393 27.80 -12.05 -57.93
N LEU A 394 29.13 -12.10 -57.80
CA LEU A 394 29.83 -11.95 -56.52
C LEU A 394 29.90 -10.49 -56.05
N LEU A 395 30.12 -9.52 -56.95
CA LEU A 395 30.05 -8.09 -56.61
C LEU A 395 28.66 -7.72 -56.06
N ASN A 396 27.58 -8.23 -56.67
CA ASN A 396 26.21 -8.03 -56.17
C ASN A 396 25.99 -8.64 -54.77
N ARG A 397 26.58 -9.82 -54.48
CA ARG A 397 26.56 -10.43 -53.14
C ARG A 397 27.37 -9.62 -52.12
N LEU A 398 28.50 -9.05 -52.52
CA LEU A 398 29.36 -8.22 -51.68
C LEU A 398 28.75 -6.84 -51.40
N ALA A 399 27.98 -6.28 -52.34
CA ALA A 399 27.25 -5.03 -52.16
C ALA A 399 26.17 -5.10 -51.06
N ALA A 400 25.70 -6.29 -50.71
CA ALA A 400 24.79 -6.52 -49.57
C ALA A 400 25.51 -6.50 -48.20
N VAL A 401 26.84 -6.63 -48.16
CA VAL A 401 27.64 -6.46 -46.93
C VAL A 401 27.83 -4.96 -46.72
N GLN A 402 27.26 -4.41 -45.64
CA GLN A 402 27.37 -2.99 -45.31
C GLN A 402 27.68 -2.81 -43.82
N PRO A 403 28.48 -1.79 -43.44
CA PRO A 403 28.70 -1.45 -42.05
C PRO A 403 27.40 -0.95 -41.38
N ILE A 404 27.33 -1.08 -40.06
CA ILE A 404 26.15 -0.77 -39.26
C ILE A 404 26.31 0.60 -38.60
N THR A 405 25.28 1.44 -38.64
CA THR A 405 25.25 2.71 -37.88
C THR A 405 24.98 2.41 -36.40
N ILE A 406 25.97 2.65 -35.54
CA ILE A 406 25.86 2.45 -34.09
C ILE A 406 25.42 3.77 -33.44
N ILE A 407 24.40 3.69 -32.58
CA ILE A 407 23.79 4.86 -31.90
C ILE A 407 23.92 4.64 -30.39
N VAL A 408 24.40 5.67 -29.67
CA VAL A 408 24.40 5.68 -28.20
C VAL A 408 22.97 5.86 -27.72
N ASN A 409 22.48 4.95 -26.90
CA ASN A 409 21.15 5.03 -26.29
C ASN A 409 21.19 4.95 -24.74
N ASP A 410 22.37 4.88 -24.13
CA ASP A 410 22.62 5.19 -22.72
C ASP A 410 23.70 6.29 -22.67
N ASN A 411 23.28 7.52 -22.35
CA ASN A 411 24.18 8.67 -22.24
C ASN A 411 24.65 8.93 -20.80
N ASN A 412 24.16 8.17 -19.81
CA ASN A 412 24.46 8.39 -18.40
C ASN A 412 25.25 7.23 -17.76
N ASN A 413 25.44 6.13 -18.50
CA ASN A 413 26.19 4.92 -18.18
C ASN A 413 25.62 4.16 -16.96
N ASN A 414 24.29 4.14 -16.80
CA ASN A 414 23.60 3.32 -15.79
C ASN A 414 23.22 1.92 -16.29
N ASN A 415 23.53 1.58 -17.54
CA ASN A 415 23.20 0.33 -18.22
C ASN A 415 21.68 0.16 -18.49
N ILE A 416 20.94 1.28 -18.55
CA ILE A 416 19.51 1.37 -18.87
C ILE A 416 19.36 2.36 -20.04
N PRO A 417 18.48 2.10 -21.04
CA PRO A 417 18.29 3.05 -22.12
C PRO A 417 17.68 4.38 -21.66
N ASP A 418 18.18 5.48 -22.22
CA ASP A 418 17.71 6.86 -22.08
C ASP A 418 16.18 7.01 -22.18
N GLU A 419 15.52 6.19 -23.00
CA GLU A 419 14.06 6.18 -23.15
C GLU A 419 13.32 5.51 -22.00
N VAL A 420 13.91 4.46 -21.41
CA VAL A 420 13.40 3.76 -20.23
C VAL A 420 13.53 4.66 -19.00
N ASP A 421 14.65 5.37 -18.83
CA ASP A 421 14.83 6.35 -17.75
C ASP A 421 13.79 7.48 -17.82
N LYS A 422 13.54 8.03 -19.02
CA LYS A 422 12.52 9.06 -19.24
C LYS A 422 11.11 8.55 -18.92
N ALA A 423 10.82 7.29 -19.22
CA ALA A 423 9.57 6.65 -18.82
C ALA A 423 9.50 6.38 -17.30
N ALA A 424 10.60 5.99 -16.65
CA ALA A 424 10.68 5.74 -15.21
C ALA A 424 10.48 7.01 -14.39
N GLU A 425 11.12 8.13 -14.75
CA GLU A 425 10.89 9.43 -14.11
C GLU A 425 9.46 9.93 -14.31
N ALA A 426 8.81 9.64 -15.45
CA ALA A 426 7.39 9.95 -15.64
C ALA A 426 6.47 9.09 -14.76
N VAL A 427 6.76 7.80 -14.57
CA VAL A 427 6.04 6.94 -13.60
C VAL A 427 6.22 7.43 -12.17
N LYS A 428 7.43 7.86 -11.81
CA LYS A 428 7.76 8.47 -10.51
C LYS A 428 7.00 9.79 -10.30
N ALA A 429 6.91 10.65 -11.32
CA ALA A 429 6.08 11.86 -11.27
C ALA A 429 4.59 11.54 -11.05
N ALA A 430 4.06 10.50 -11.71
CA ALA A 430 2.68 10.06 -11.51
C ALA A 430 2.43 9.50 -10.09
N LYS A 431 3.37 8.73 -9.54
CA LYS A 431 3.34 8.29 -8.13
C LYS A 431 3.34 9.49 -7.17
N ASN A 432 4.22 10.46 -7.38
CA ASN A 432 4.33 11.65 -6.54
C ASN A 432 3.04 12.50 -6.57
N ALA A 433 2.40 12.64 -7.73
CA ALA A 433 1.10 13.32 -7.85
C ALA A 433 -0.01 12.59 -7.05
N ALA A 434 -0.08 11.27 -7.13
CA ALA A 434 -1.02 10.47 -6.34
C ALA A 434 -0.74 10.58 -4.83
N SER A 435 0.54 10.54 -4.41
CA SER A 435 0.93 10.75 -3.01
C SER A 435 0.54 12.14 -2.50
N ALA A 436 0.70 13.20 -3.31
CA ALA A 436 0.27 14.55 -2.96
C ALA A 436 -1.27 14.65 -2.83
N ALA A 437 -2.02 13.96 -3.70
CA ALA A 437 -3.47 13.86 -3.59
C ALA A 437 -3.90 13.18 -2.27
N GLN A 438 -3.30 12.02 -1.94
CA GLN A 438 -3.61 11.28 -0.70
C GLN A 438 -3.20 12.05 0.56
N LEU A 439 -2.03 12.71 0.56
CA LEU A 439 -1.61 13.58 1.65
C LEU A 439 -2.60 14.73 1.84
N LYS A 440 -3.03 15.39 0.75
CA LYS A 440 -4.00 16.48 0.86
C LYS A 440 -5.38 15.99 1.32
N LYS A 441 -5.78 14.76 0.96
CA LYS A 441 -7.00 14.13 1.50
C LYS A 441 -6.92 13.97 3.02
N PHE A 442 -5.77 13.56 3.54
CA PHE A 442 -5.54 13.41 4.98
C PHE A 442 -5.51 14.76 5.72
N GLU A 443 -4.84 15.78 5.17
CA GLU A 443 -4.81 17.13 5.74
C GLU A 443 -6.21 17.76 5.88
N LEU A 444 -7.07 17.58 4.87
CA LEU A 444 -8.43 18.14 4.87
C LEU A 444 -9.39 17.25 5.68
N GLY A 445 -9.25 15.93 5.57
CA GLY A 445 -10.05 14.91 6.25
C GLY A 445 -9.69 14.62 7.70
N LEU A 446 -9.08 15.55 8.45
CA LEU A 446 -8.64 15.35 9.84
C LEU A 446 -9.77 14.97 10.82
N ASN A 447 -11.03 15.24 10.46
CA ASN A 447 -12.25 14.84 11.18
C ASN A 447 -13.13 13.86 10.37
N ASP A 448 -12.58 13.18 9.37
CA ASP A 448 -13.28 12.49 8.27
C ASP A 448 -14.23 13.39 7.43
N ALA A 449 -14.21 14.71 7.65
CA ALA A 449 -15.00 15.70 6.92
C ALA A 449 -14.33 16.14 5.61
N ILE A 450 -15.09 16.22 4.53
CA ILE A 450 -14.68 16.75 3.23
C ILE A 450 -15.80 17.66 2.72
N SER A 451 -15.51 18.96 2.65
CA SER A 451 -16.44 19.99 2.18
C SER A 451 -16.51 20.08 0.64
N PRO A 452 -17.47 20.84 0.06
CA PRO A 452 -17.48 21.14 -1.37
C PRO A 452 -16.22 21.87 -1.85
N GLU A 453 -15.56 22.62 -0.98
CA GLU A 453 -14.30 23.33 -1.23
C GLU A 453 -13.12 22.34 -1.25
N ASP A 454 -13.08 21.42 -0.29
CA ASP A 454 -12.02 20.39 -0.20
C ASP A 454 -12.06 19.45 -1.40
N LYS A 455 -13.26 19.03 -1.82
CA LYS A 455 -13.41 18.21 -3.03
C LYS A 455 -12.87 18.95 -4.27
N LYS A 456 -13.07 20.27 -4.41
CA LYS A 456 -12.50 21.07 -5.53
C LYS A 456 -10.97 21.16 -5.51
N ILE A 457 -10.33 20.91 -4.37
CA ILE A 457 -8.87 20.81 -4.25
C ILE A 457 -8.43 19.41 -4.67
N LEU A 458 -9.09 18.37 -4.15
CA LEU A 458 -8.75 16.96 -4.42
C LEU A 458 -9.02 16.58 -5.88
N ASP A 459 -10.10 17.07 -6.49
CA ASP A 459 -10.42 16.88 -7.91
C ASP A 459 -9.27 17.36 -8.81
N LYS A 460 -8.64 18.51 -8.51
CA LYS A 460 -7.50 19.04 -9.28
C LYS A 460 -6.23 18.22 -9.09
N LEU A 461 -6.05 17.60 -7.93
CA LEU A 461 -4.92 16.71 -7.66
C LEU A 461 -5.12 15.35 -8.36
N ASP A 462 -6.36 14.87 -8.47
CA ASP A 462 -6.71 13.72 -9.31
C ASP A 462 -6.63 14.04 -10.82
N GLU A 463 -7.01 15.24 -11.28
CA GLU A 463 -6.73 15.71 -12.64
C GLU A 463 -5.22 15.71 -12.95
N THR A 464 -4.41 16.22 -12.01
CA THR A 464 -2.94 16.24 -12.12
C THR A 464 -2.35 14.83 -12.14
N THR A 465 -2.87 13.93 -11.30
CA THR A 465 -2.48 12.51 -11.25
C THR A 465 -2.85 11.78 -12.53
N ASN A 466 -4.03 12.05 -13.10
CA ASN A 466 -4.42 11.50 -14.41
C ASN A 466 -3.55 12.03 -15.55
N ALA A 467 -3.23 13.33 -15.57
CA ALA A 467 -2.38 13.94 -16.59
C ALA A 467 -0.95 13.34 -16.59
N THR A 468 -0.34 13.22 -15.41
CA THR A 468 0.98 12.59 -15.23
C THR A 468 0.95 11.09 -15.54
N LYS A 469 -0.08 10.36 -15.07
CA LYS A 469 -0.28 8.93 -15.39
C LYS A 469 -0.43 8.70 -16.90
N LYS A 470 -1.14 9.59 -17.61
CA LYS A 470 -1.26 9.54 -19.07
C LYS A 470 0.08 9.82 -19.76
N ALA A 471 0.82 10.84 -19.34
CA ALA A 471 2.14 11.16 -19.91
C ALA A 471 3.14 10.00 -19.75
N ALA A 472 3.14 9.35 -18.58
CA ALA A 472 3.93 8.13 -18.36
C ALA A 472 3.52 6.99 -19.32
N ALA A 473 2.22 6.72 -19.49
CA ALA A 473 1.75 5.71 -20.43
C ALA A 473 2.14 6.03 -21.89
N GLU A 474 2.09 7.29 -22.31
CA GLU A 474 2.52 7.73 -23.65
C GLU A 474 4.05 7.59 -23.90
N LEU A 475 4.87 7.50 -22.85
CA LEU A 475 6.29 7.16 -22.96
C LEU A 475 6.51 5.65 -22.93
N ILE A 476 5.91 4.93 -21.97
CA ILE A 476 6.03 3.46 -21.85
C ILE A 476 5.56 2.75 -23.13
N ASN A 477 4.49 3.24 -23.77
CA ASN A 477 3.97 2.66 -25.01
C ASN A 477 4.94 2.77 -26.21
N LYS A 478 5.92 3.69 -26.16
CA LYS A 478 6.95 3.85 -27.20
C LYS A 478 8.13 2.89 -27.02
N LEU A 479 8.33 2.36 -25.81
CA LEU A 479 9.41 1.42 -25.50
C LEU A 479 9.22 0.12 -26.29
N SER A 480 10.34 -0.53 -26.62
CA SER A 480 10.34 -1.90 -27.15
C SER A 480 9.72 -2.89 -26.15
N ASP A 481 9.07 -3.95 -26.64
CA ASP A 481 8.42 -4.97 -25.80
C ASP A 481 9.45 -5.86 -25.07
N ASN A 482 9.89 -5.37 -23.92
CA ASN A 482 10.91 -5.98 -23.05
C ASN A 482 10.45 -6.00 -21.59
N GLN A 483 11.33 -6.40 -20.66
CA GLN A 483 10.98 -6.47 -19.24
C GLN A 483 10.74 -5.08 -18.62
N TYR A 484 11.59 -4.08 -18.91
CA TYR A 484 11.42 -2.72 -18.41
C TYR A 484 10.03 -2.14 -18.71
N LYS A 485 9.50 -2.39 -19.93
CA LYS A 485 8.15 -1.96 -20.31
C LYS A 485 7.07 -2.60 -19.44
N LYS A 486 7.19 -3.90 -19.12
CA LYS A 486 6.25 -4.61 -18.22
C LYS A 486 6.33 -4.05 -16.81
N ASP A 487 7.53 -3.90 -16.26
CA ASP A 487 7.76 -3.43 -14.90
C ASP A 487 7.22 -2.00 -14.71
N LEU A 488 7.42 -1.13 -15.71
CA LEU A 488 6.88 0.23 -15.71
C LEU A 488 5.36 0.27 -15.88
N LEU A 489 4.75 -0.61 -16.69
CA LEU A 489 3.29 -0.76 -16.77
C LEU A 489 2.70 -1.18 -15.42
N GLU A 490 3.28 -2.18 -14.76
CA GLU A 490 2.80 -2.65 -13.46
C GLU A 490 2.93 -1.56 -12.37
N GLN A 491 4.07 -0.85 -12.34
CA GLN A 491 4.27 0.29 -11.46
C GLN A 491 3.30 1.45 -11.73
N LEU A 492 2.89 1.66 -12.98
CA LEU A 492 1.93 2.69 -13.35
C LEU A 492 0.47 2.27 -13.06
N GLN A 493 0.15 0.98 -13.17
CA GLN A 493 -1.16 0.45 -12.76
C GLN A 493 -1.43 0.70 -11.27
N LYS A 494 -0.40 0.53 -10.42
CA LYS A 494 -0.45 0.78 -8.97
C LYS A 494 -0.69 2.26 -8.57
N VAL A 495 -0.61 3.22 -9.50
CA VAL A 495 -0.92 4.64 -9.23
C VAL A 495 -2.44 4.83 -9.20
N THR A 496 -3.02 5.08 -8.01
CA THR A 496 -4.47 5.26 -7.81
C THR A 496 -4.87 6.72 -7.61
N LEU A 497 -6.16 7.00 -7.81
CA LEU A 497 -6.79 8.31 -7.58
C LEU A 497 -7.44 8.36 -6.19
N VAL A 498 -7.65 9.57 -5.66
CA VAL A 498 -8.30 9.83 -4.37
C VAL A 498 -9.83 9.66 -4.43
N ASN A 499 -10.45 10.11 -5.52
CA ASN A 499 -11.90 10.06 -5.79
C ASN A 499 -12.76 10.49 -4.59
N ALA A 500 -12.47 11.66 -4.02
CA ALA A 500 -13.16 12.15 -2.84
C ALA A 500 -14.64 12.49 -3.11
N ILE A 501 -15.48 12.24 -2.10
CA ILE A 501 -16.90 12.64 -2.07
C ILE A 501 -17.09 13.74 -1.04
N VAL A 502 -18.06 14.64 -1.25
CA VAL A 502 -18.46 15.59 -0.20
C VAL A 502 -19.29 14.83 0.83
N ASN A 503 -18.91 14.92 2.10
CA ASN A 503 -19.66 14.37 3.24
C ASN A 503 -19.82 15.36 4.41
N ASP A 504 -19.34 16.60 4.26
CA ASP A 504 -19.75 17.76 5.06
C ASP A 504 -20.32 18.80 4.08
N GLN A 505 -21.63 18.83 3.88
CA GLN A 505 -22.28 19.77 2.95
C GLN A 505 -22.41 21.19 3.52
N ASN A 506 -22.17 21.37 4.81
CA ASN A 506 -22.40 22.64 5.50
C ASN A 506 -21.11 23.35 5.96
N SER A 507 -19.95 22.72 5.72
CA SER A 507 -18.59 23.19 5.96
C SER A 507 -18.33 23.56 7.43
N ASN A 508 -18.88 22.78 8.37
CA ASN A 508 -18.65 22.97 9.81
C ASN A 508 -17.49 22.15 10.38
N GLY A 509 -16.83 21.32 9.55
CA GLY A 509 -15.72 20.46 9.95
C GLY A 509 -16.14 19.14 10.58
N ARG A 510 -17.39 18.71 10.38
CA ARG A 510 -17.98 17.45 10.87
C ARG A 510 -18.81 16.82 9.75
N PRO A 511 -18.71 15.50 9.52
CA PRO A 511 -19.55 14.81 8.55
C PRO A 511 -21.07 14.90 8.81
N ASP A 512 -21.87 15.07 7.75
CA ASP A 512 -23.33 15.23 7.76
C ASP A 512 -24.06 14.09 8.51
N ASN A 513 -23.50 12.87 8.48
CA ASN A 513 -24.08 11.71 9.19
C ASN A 513 -23.91 11.82 10.71
N ILE A 514 -22.88 12.52 11.20
CA ILE A 514 -22.72 12.83 12.62
C ILE A 514 -23.71 13.93 13.03
N ASP A 515 -23.89 14.97 12.22
CA ASP A 515 -24.91 16.00 12.50
C ASP A 515 -26.33 15.42 12.51
N ALA A 516 -26.68 14.58 11.54
CA ALA A 516 -27.96 13.89 11.52
C ALA A 516 -28.17 13.00 12.76
N ALA A 517 -27.12 12.34 13.26
CA ALA A 517 -27.17 11.55 14.50
C ALA A 517 -27.34 12.44 15.74
N VAL A 518 -26.62 13.56 15.80
CA VAL A 518 -26.69 14.57 16.87
C VAL A 518 -28.09 15.21 16.93
N ASP A 519 -28.68 15.57 15.80
CA ASP A 519 -30.02 16.17 15.75
C ASP A 519 -31.12 15.15 16.06
N ALA A 520 -30.97 13.89 15.63
CA ALA A 520 -31.85 12.80 16.08
C ALA A 520 -31.78 12.60 17.61
N ALA A 521 -30.59 12.74 18.21
CA ALA A 521 -30.42 12.67 19.65
C ALA A 521 -31.04 13.89 20.37
N LYS A 522 -30.80 15.13 19.91
CA LYS A 522 -31.45 16.36 20.42
C LYS A 522 -32.98 16.24 20.37
N ALA A 523 -33.53 15.77 19.25
CA ALA A 523 -34.97 15.57 19.07
C ALA A 523 -35.54 14.52 20.05
N ALA A 524 -34.84 13.40 20.26
CA ALA A 524 -35.26 12.38 21.22
C ALA A 524 -35.23 12.87 22.68
N VAL A 525 -34.20 13.65 23.06
CA VAL A 525 -34.09 14.29 24.38
C VAL A 525 -35.25 15.28 24.60
N ASN A 526 -35.57 16.12 23.62
CA ASN A 526 -36.69 17.05 23.72
C ASN A 526 -38.04 16.32 23.80
N ALA A 527 -38.26 15.29 22.98
CA ALA A 527 -39.49 14.49 23.05
C ALA A 527 -39.71 13.83 24.44
N ALA A 528 -38.64 13.52 25.18
CA ALA A 528 -38.70 13.05 26.56
C ALA A 528 -39.10 14.17 27.54
N LYS A 529 -38.54 15.38 27.41
CA LYS A 529 -38.99 16.58 28.17
C LYS A 529 -40.46 16.89 27.90
N ASP A 530 -40.93 16.74 26.67
CA ASP A 530 -42.34 16.96 26.31
C ASP A 530 -43.27 15.95 27.01
N ALA A 531 -42.82 14.71 27.24
CA ALA A 531 -43.57 13.73 28.02
C ALA A 531 -43.59 14.09 29.52
N GLU A 532 -42.48 14.60 30.06
CA GLU A 532 -42.39 15.08 31.44
C GLU A 532 -43.31 16.29 31.68
N SER A 533 -43.28 17.26 30.76
CA SER A 533 -44.21 18.40 30.72
C SER A 533 -45.67 17.95 30.63
N THR A 534 -45.97 16.93 29.79
CA THR A 534 -47.32 16.35 29.68
C THR A 534 -47.75 15.67 30.98
N ALA A 535 -46.88 14.90 31.63
CA ALA A 535 -47.17 14.26 32.92
C ALA A 535 -47.40 15.30 34.03
N GLN A 536 -46.62 16.37 34.06
CA GLN A 536 -46.76 17.48 34.99
C GLN A 536 -48.06 18.28 34.74
N ALA A 537 -48.49 18.40 33.48
CA ALA A 537 -49.79 18.99 33.12
C ALA A 537 -50.96 18.11 33.60
N GLU A 538 -50.92 16.78 33.41
CA GLU A 538 -51.96 15.89 33.93
C GLU A 538 -51.97 15.83 35.46
N LYS A 539 -50.80 15.87 36.12
CA LYS A 539 -50.71 16.07 37.57
C LYS A 539 -51.37 17.37 38.02
N THR A 540 -51.28 18.44 37.23
CA THR A 540 -51.91 19.73 37.55
C THR A 540 -53.44 19.63 37.42
N LYS A 541 -53.97 18.89 36.44
CA LYS A 541 -55.42 18.62 36.35
C LYS A 541 -55.91 17.76 37.52
N ALA A 542 -55.20 16.67 37.83
CA ALA A 542 -55.50 15.76 38.94
C ALA A 542 -55.41 16.40 40.34
N LEU A 543 -54.95 17.65 40.45
CA LEU A 543 -54.90 18.43 41.69
C LEU A 543 -55.92 19.58 41.72
N ALA A 544 -56.74 19.75 40.68
CA ALA A 544 -57.56 20.95 40.48
C ALA A 544 -58.76 21.06 41.45
N ASP A 545 -59.43 19.95 41.77
CA ASP A 545 -60.55 19.91 42.73
C ASP A 545 -60.13 19.52 44.17
N LYS A 546 -58.83 19.19 44.34
CA LYS A 546 -58.18 18.68 45.56
C LYS A 546 -58.52 17.22 45.92
N LYS A 547 -58.95 16.39 44.97
CA LYS A 547 -59.14 14.94 45.14
C LYS A 547 -58.52 14.17 43.97
N ILE A 548 -57.62 13.24 44.26
CA ILE A 548 -56.99 12.42 43.20
C ILE A 548 -57.76 11.12 43.04
N THR A 549 -58.54 10.98 41.97
CA THR A 549 -59.20 9.71 41.65
C THR A 549 -58.20 8.67 41.14
N ALA A 550 -58.57 7.38 41.23
CA ALA A 550 -57.78 6.29 40.67
C ALA A 550 -57.58 6.42 39.15
N ALA A 551 -58.55 7.01 38.43
CA ALA A 551 -58.46 7.25 36.99
C ALA A 551 -57.42 8.33 36.64
N GLU A 552 -57.35 9.40 37.42
CA GLU A 552 -56.37 10.48 37.23
C GLU A 552 -54.96 10.03 37.60
N LYS A 553 -54.80 9.24 38.69
CA LYS A 553 -53.50 8.61 38.97
C LYS A 553 -53.07 7.70 37.81
N ALA A 554 -53.97 6.85 37.30
CA ALA A 554 -53.67 5.99 36.15
C ALA A 554 -53.33 6.78 34.88
N ALA A 555 -53.90 7.97 34.68
CA ALA A 555 -53.52 8.87 33.59
C ALA A 555 -52.09 9.40 33.76
N VAL A 556 -51.70 9.83 34.97
CA VAL A 556 -50.33 10.29 35.26
C VAL A 556 -49.33 9.14 35.18
N ASP A 557 -49.64 7.96 35.72
CA ASP A 557 -48.81 6.74 35.61
C ASP A 557 -48.57 6.36 34.14
N LYS A 558 -49.59 6.47 33.29
CA LYS A 558 -49.50 6.26 31.84
C LYS A 558 -48.57 7.27 31.14
N GLN A 559 -48.53 8.52 31.58
CA GLN A 559 -47.55 9.49 31.06
C GLN A 559 -46.14 9.20 31.59
N ASN A 560 -45.99 8.79 32.85
CA ASN A 560 -44.71 8.36 33.41
C ASN A 560 -44.10 7.17 32.63
N SER A 561 -44.91 6.20 32.21
CA SER A 561 -44.45 5.13 31.30
C SER A 561 -43.93 5.66 29.95
N GLN A 562 -44.49 6.76 29.43
CA GLN A 562 -43.98 7.41 28.21
C GLN A 562 -42.68 8.19 28.45
N ILE A 563 -42.50 8.83 29.62
CA ILE A 563 -41.23 9.45 30.01
C ILE A 563 -40.12 8.39 29.96
N ILE A 564 -40.32 7.26 30.64
CA ILE A 564 -39.34 6.17 30.70
C ILE A 564 -39.02 5.65 29.30
N ALA A 565 -40.03 5.31 28.49
CA ALA A 565 -39.83 4.77 27.14
C ALA A 565 -39.09 5.76 26.20
N LYS A 566 -39.40 7.06 26.26
CA LYS A 566 -38.71 8.07 25.47
C LYS A 566 -37.30 8.36 25.99
N LYS A 567 -37.10 8.40 27.32
CA LYS A 567 -35.79 8.60 27.96
C LYS A 567 -34.82 7.47 27.60
N VAL A 568 -35.26 6.21 27.61
CA VAL A 568 -34.45 5.06 27.14
C VAL A 568 -34.05 5.24 25.67
N LYS A 569 -35.00 5.51 24.77
CA LYS A 569 -34.70 5.75 23.34
C LYS A 569 -33.71 6.90 23.12
N ALA A 570 -33.82 7.97 23.92
CA ALA A 570 -32.91 9.10 23.86
C ALA A 570 -31.51 8.76 24.41
N MET A 571 -31.41 8.03 25.52
CA MET A 571 -30.13 7.54 26.05
C MET A 571 -29.41 6.63 25.05
N ASP A 572 -30.13 5.75 24.34
CA ASP A 572 -29.53 4.89 23.32
C ASP A 572 -29.00 5.65 22.10
N LEU A 573 -29.61 6.79 21.74
CA LEU A 573 -29.10 7.67 20.68
C LEU A 573 -27.89 8.48 21.16
N VAL A 574 -27.97 9.10 22.34
CA VAL A 574 -26.86 9.90 22.91
C VAL A 574 -25.63 9.03 23.20
N LYS A 575 -25.80 7.77 23.63
CA LYS A 575 -24.68 6.81 23.79
C LYS A 575 -23.98 6.45 22.48
N LYS A 576 -24.71 6.46 21.35
CA LYS A 576 -24.19 6.12 20.01
C LYS A 576 -23.49 7.27 19.30
N LEU A 577 -23.59 8.50 19.82
CA LEU A 577 -22.81 9.61 19.30
C LEU A 577 -21.30 9.33 19.52
N PRO A 578 -20.42 9.68 18.56
CA PRO A 578 -18.99 9.84 18.86
C PRO A 578 -18.78 10.95 19.89
N ASP A 579 -17.55 11.19 20.35
CA ASP A 579 -17.27 12.14 21.44
C ASP A 579 -17.31 13.62 21.00
N VAL A 580 -18.49 14.02 20.52
CA VAL A 580 -18.87 15.39 20.16
C VAL A 580 -19.21 16.22 21.40
N VAL A 581 -19.03 17.54 21.27
CA VAL A 581 -19.23 18.54 22.34
C VAL A 581 -20.64 18.48 22.96
N GLU A 582 -21.65 18.13 22.18
CA GLU A 582 -23.05 18.05 22.63
C GLU A 582 -23.35 16.82 23.50
N LYS A 583 -22.57 15.74 23.40
CA LYS A 583 -22.85 14.44 24.03
C LYS A 583 -22.90 14.50 25.58
N PRO A 584 -21.95 15.17 26.29
CA PRO A 584 -22.03 15.33 27.74
C PRO A 584 -23.25 16.13 28.22
N ASP A 585 -23.65 17.16 27.48
CA ASP A 585 -24.78 18.02 27.87
C ASP A 585 -26.13 17.38 27.56
N LEU A 586 -26.24 16.57 26.49
CA LEU A 586 -27.41 15.73 26.25
C LEU A 586 -27.57 14.64 27.33
N MET A 587 -26.46 14.08 27.84
CA MET A 587 -26.49 13.16 29.00
C MET A 587 -27.01 13.85 30.28
N LYS A 588 -26.48 15.03 30.64
CA LYS A 588 -26.97 15.81 31.80
C LYS A 588 -28.46 16.16 31.67
N GLN A 589 -28.92 16.51 30.47
CA GLN A 589 -30.33 16.79 30.21
C GLN A 589 -31.20 15.55 30.41
N LEU A 590 -30.73 14.36 30.02
CA LEU A 590 -31.43 13.09 30.25
C LEU A 590 -31.46 12.69 31.73
N GLU A 591 -30.39 12.91 32.49
CA GLU A 591 -30.34 12.60 33.92
C GLU A 591 -31.41 13.37 34.72
N ASN A 592 -31.62 14.65 34.36
CA ASN A 592 -32.60 15.52 35.02
C ASN A 592 -34.07 15.11 34.80
N ILE A 593 -34.41 14.51 33.64
CA ILE A 593 -35.78 14.10 33.30
C ILE A 593 -36.23 12.93 34.19
N LYS A 594 -37.33 13.08 34.95
CA LYS A 594 -37.77 12.10 35.96
C LYS A 594 -39.30 11.85 35.91
N PRO A 595 -39.77 10.66 36.32
CA PRO A 595 -41.19 10.39 36.51
C PRO A 595 -41.85 11.37 37.50
N VAL A 596 -43.09 11.74 37.21
CA VAL A 596 -43.85 12.73 37.98
C VAL A 596 -44.64 12.03 39.09
N GLU A 597 -44.24 12.23 40.35
CA GLU A 597 -44.93 11.67 41.52
C GLU A 597 -46.25 12.40 41.85
N ILE A 598 -47.24 11.66 42.36
CA ILE A 598 -48.50 12.18 42.91
C ILE A 598 -48.88 11.41 44.19
N GLN A 599 -49.47 12.10 45.17
CA GLN A 599 -49.79 11.54 46.49
C GLN A 599 -51.27 11.80 46.84
N ILE A 600 -51.94 10.78 47.39
CA ILE A 600 -53.38 10.80 47.72
C ILE A 600 -53.56 11.12 49.22
N THR A 601 -54.64 11.82 49.56
CA THR A 601 -55.05 12.16 50.94
C THR A 601 -55.46 10.94 51.78
N LYS A 602 -55.48 11.09 53.11
CA LYS A 602 -55.56 9.96 54.05
C LYS A 602 -56.97 9.37 54.22
N GLU A 603 -58.01 10.14 53.93
CA GLU A 603 -59.41 9.74 54.07
C GLU A 603 -59.77 8.55 53.16
N ASP A 604 -59.15 8.43 51.97
CA ASP A 604 -59.45 7.40 50.97
C ASP A 604 -58.71 6.06 51.19
N GLN A 605 -57.91 5.95 52.26
CA GLN A 605 -56.97 4.82 52.47
C GLN A 605 -57.63 3.44 52.58
N LYS A 606 -58.92 3.37 52.92
CA LYS A 606 -59.65 2.09 53.04
C LYS A 606 -59.99 1.44 51.69
N GLU A 607 -60.07 2.23 50.62
CA GLU A 607 -60.20 1.74 49.25
C GLU A 607 -58.81 1.58 48.59
N GLN A 608 -57.82 2.35 49.08
CA GLN A 608 -56.44 2.29 48.63
C GLN A 608 -55.77 0.92 48.86
N ASP A 609 -56.10 0.15 49.90
CA ASP A 609 -55.46 -1.16 50.13
C ASP A 609 -55.89 -2.22 49.09
N ASN A 610 -57.15 -2.19 48.66
CA ASN A 610 -57.65 -2.98 47.53
C ASN A 610 -57.08 -2.46 46.20
N SER A 611 -57.02 -1.14 46.02
CA SER A 611 -56.45 -0.50 44.82
C SER A 611 -54.95 -0.79 44.66
N LYS A 612 -54.19 -0.80 45.76
CA LYS A 612 -52.75 -1.12 45.78
C LYS A 612 -52.50 -2.57 45.40
N LYS A 613 -53.28 -3.52 45.94
CA LYS A 613 -53.28 -4.92 45.49
C LYS A 613 -53.71 -5.08 44.02
N ALA A 614 -54.66 -4.27 43.55
CA ALA A 614 -55.07 -4.29 42.15
C ALA A 614 -53.97 -3.75 41.22
N ALA A 615 -53.29 -2.67 41.61
CA ALA A 615 -52.16 -2.08 40.87
C ALA A 615 -50.94 -3.01 40.85
N GLU A 616 -50.58 -3.62 41.99
CA GLU A 616 -49.52 -4.64 42.08
C GLU A 616 -49.85 -5.86 41.22
N LYS A 617 -51.09 -6.36 41.28
CA LYS A 617 -51.59 -7.43 40.40
C LYS A 617 -51.55 -7.04 38.93
N ALA A 618 -51.86 -5.79 38.58
CA ALA A 618 -51.79 -5.29 37.20
C ALA A 618 -50.33 -5.16 36.71
N ALA A 619 -49.41 -4.69 37.55
CA ALA A 619 -47.98 -4.65 37.26
C ALA A 619 -47.41 -6.06 37.05
N ILE A 620 -47.73 -7.01 37.94
CA ILE A 620 -47.35 -8.42 37.79
C ILE A 620 -47.93 -9.02 36.50
N ALA A 621 -49.18 -8.69 36.13
CA ALA A 621 -49.79 -9.16 34.88
C ALA A 621 -49.14 -8.53 33.63
N ALA A 622 -48.78 -7.24 33.67
CA ALA A 622 -48.07 -6.56 32.59
C ALA A 622 -46.65 -7.12 32.39
N ALA A 623 -45.93 -7.36 33.49
CA ALA A 623 -44.63 -8.03 33.48
C ALA A 623 -44.75 -9.46 32.95
N GLU A 624 -45.74 -10.25 33.40
CA GLU A 624 -45.93 -11.62 32.89
C GLU A 624 -46.24 -11.64 31.38
N ALA A 625 -47.01 -10.67 30.87
CA ALA A 625 -47.27 -10.50 29.45
C ALA A 625 -46.01 -10.10 28.67
N ALA A 626 -45.16 -9.24 29.21
CA ALA A 626 -43.88 -8.87 28.59
C ALA A 626 -42.89 -10.05 28.56
N VAL A 627 -42.81 -10.83 29.64
CA VAL A 627 -42.00 -12.06 29.71
C VAL A 627 -42.49 -13.09 28.69
N LYS A 628 -43.81 -13.32 28.60
CA LYS A 628 -44.41 -14.21 27.59
C LYS A 628 -44.08 -13.76 26.16
N ALA A 629 -44.19 -12.45 25.87
CA ALA A 629 -43.85 -11.92 24.55
C ALA A 629 -42.36 -12.13 24.19
N ALA A 630 -41.45 -12.05 25.16
CA ALA A 630 -40.03 -12.34 24.97
C ALA A 630 -39.76 -13.84 24.75
N GLU A 631 -40.44 -14.71 25.51
CA GLU A 631 -40.39 -16.18 25.32
C GLU A 631 -40.95 -16.61 23.95
N GLU A 632 -42.04 -15.99 23.49
CA GLU A 632 -42.66 -16.24 22.19
C GLU A 632 -41.79 -15.75 21.03
N ALA A 633 -41.09 -14.62 21.19
CA ALA A 633 -40.13 -14.13 20.21
C ALA A 633 -38.92 -15.07 20.09
N ALA A 634 -38.33 -15.51 21.22
CA ALA A 634 -37.24 -16.48 21.21
C ALA A 634 -37.64 -17.81 20.55
N LYS A 635 -38.83 -18.35 20.86
CA LYS A 635 -39.38 -19.55 20.20
C LYS A 635 -39.60 -19.35 18.71
N THR A 636 -39.98 -18.14 18.28
CA THR A 636 -40.14 -17.81 16.85
C THR A 636 -38.79 -17.77 16.14
N ALA A 637 -37.76 -17.19 16.78
CA ALA A 637 -36.39 -17.21 16.29
C ALA A 637 -35.84 -18.64 16.21
N GLU A 638 -36.01 -19.44 17.27
CA GLU A 638 -35.58 -20.84 17.33
C GLU A 638 -36.26 -21.69 16.23
N ALA A 639 -37.58 -21.58 16.08
CA ALA A 639 -38.33 -22.30 15.05
C ALA A 639 -37.96 -21.87 13.62
N GLN A 640 -37.50 -20.64 13.41
CA GLN A 640 -36.95 -20.21 12.12
C GLN A 640 -35.52 -20.71 11.93
N ARG A 641 -34.67 -20.69 12.97
CA ARG A 641 -33.32 -21.28 12.95
C ARG A 641 -33.35 -22.76 12.59
N THR A 642 -34.32 -23.53 13.09
CA THR A 642 -34.49 -24.94 12.72
C THR A 642 -34.77 -25.14 11.23
N LYS A 643 -35.43 -24.20 10.55
CA LYS A 643 -35.64 -24.26 9.09
C LYS A 643 -34.40 -23.86 8.32
N VAL A 644 -33.75 -22.78 8.74
CA VAL A 644 -32.50 -22.24 8.13
C VAL A 644 -31.33 -23.22 8.27
N LEU A 645 -31.38 -24.18 9.19
CA LEU A 645 -30.37 -25.23 9.35
C LEU A 645 -30.82 -26.61 8.83
N ALA A 646 -31.92 -26.70 8.08
CA ALA A 646 -32.52 -27.99 7.70
C ALA A 646 -31.78 -28.69 6.54
N ASP A 647 -31.35 -27.93 5.54
CA ASP A 647 -30.50 -28.36 4.41
C ASP A 647 -28.99 -28.18 4.69
N LYS A 648 -28.65 -27.43 5.75
CA LYS A 648 -27.31 -26.99 6.16
C LYS A 648 -26.71 -25.90 5.26
N VAL A 649 -27.54 -25.21 4.48
CA VAL A 649 -27.16 -24.07 3.64
C VAL A 649 -27.76 -22.83 4.27
N VAL A 650 -26.92 -21.83 4.56
CA VAL A 650 -27.34 -20.56 5.17
C VAL A 650 -26.83 -19.42 4.32
N ASN A 651 -27.74 -18.81 3.56
CA ASN A 651 -27.42 -17.65 2.73
C ASN A 651 -27.56 -16.32 3.50
N GLN A 652 -27.09 -15.24 2.87
CA GLN A 652 -27.09 -13.91 3.47
C GLN A 652 -28.52 -13.35 3.72
N ALA A 653 -29.53 -13.78 2.96
CA ALA A 653 -30.92 -13.35 3.17
C ALA A 653 -31.53 -14.02 4.42
N GLU A 654 -31.28 -15.31 4.62
CA GLU A 654 -31.71 -16.05 5.82
C GLU A 654 -31.05 -15.53 7.09
N LYS A 655 -29.74 -15.24 7.06
CA LYS A 655 -29.09 -14.57 8.19
C LYS A 655 -29.75 -13.22 8.48
N THR A 656 -30.09 -12.44 7.45
CA THR A 656 -30.78 -11.15 7.61
C THR A 656 -32.18 -11.29 8.23
N ILE A 657 -32.88 -12.40 7.98
CA ILE A 657 -34.16 -12.74 8.64
C ILE A 657 -33.91 -13.10 10.12
N MET A 658 -32.90 -13.92 10.39
CA MET A 658 -32.53 -14.34 11.75
C MET A 658 -32.04 -13.19 12.62
N ASP A 659 -31.24 -12.27 12.08
CA ASP A 659 -30.78 -11.06 12.77
C ASP A 659 -31.97 -10.18 13.21
N LYS A 660 -33.01 -10.05 12.37
CA LYS A 660 -34.25 -9.32 12.71
C LYS A 660 -35.05 -9.99 13.82
N LEU A 661 -35.17 -11.33 13.80
CA LEU A 661 -35.86 -12.09 14.85
C LEU A 661 -35.11 -12.04 16.19
N ASN A 662 -33.77 -12.05 16.15
CA ASN A 662 -32.94 -11.88 17.34
C ASN A 662 -33.05 -10.44 17.90
N ALA A 663 -33.10 -9.41 17.05
CA ALA A 663 -33.30 -8.03 17.47
C ALA A 663 -34.69 -7.80 18.13
N ASP A 664 -35.75 -8.40 17.59
CA ASP A 664 -37.09 -8.38 18.20
C ASP A 664 -37.13 -9.14 19.54
N THR A 665 -36.51 -10.32 19.60
CA THR A 665 -36.35 -11.11 20.83
C THR A 665 -35.64 -10.31 21.91
N LYS A 666 -34.53 -9.65 21.57
CA LYS A 666 -33.78 -8.79 22.49
C LYS A 666 -34.62 -7.59 22.93
N GLY A 667 -35.23 -6.83 22.01
CA GLY A 667 -36.03 -5.66 22.36
C GLY A 667 -37.22 -5.99 23.28
N LYS A 668 -37.82 -7.18 23.12
CA LYS A 668 -38.86 -7.69 24.03
C LYS A 668 -38.29 -8.13 25.37
N LYS A 669 -37.12 -8.79 25.40
CA LYS A 669 -36.41 -9.16 26.64
C LYS A 669 -36.01 -7.93 27.45
N ASP A 670 -35.42 -6.92 26.82
CA ASP A 670 -34.98 -5.68 27.47
C ASP A 670 -36.18 -4.90 28.05
N LYS A 671 -37.30 -4.82 27.30
CA LYS A 671 -38.57 -4.26 27.81
C LYS A 671 -39.13 -5.06 29.00
N ALA A 672 -39.05 -6.38 28.96
CA ALA A 672 -39.54 -7.24 30.03
C ALA A 672 -38.65 -7.14 31.28
N LEU A 673 -37.33 -7.01 31.14
CA LEU A 673 -36.41 -6.78 32.26
C LEU A 673 -36.78 -5.51 33.04
N LEU A 674 -36.98 -4.38 32.36
CA LEU A 674 -37.42 -3.13 32.99
C LEU A 674 -38.74 -3.30 33.76
N MET A 675 -39.74 -3.95 33.14
CA MET A 675 -41.04 -4.21 33.76
C MET A 675 -40.98 -5.21 34.94
N VAL A 676 -39.90 -5.98 35.07
CA VAL A 676 -39.66 -6.91 36.18
C VAL A 676 -38.82 -6.24 37.29
N GLU A 677 -37.89 -5.37 36.93
CA GLU A 677 -37.09 -4.57 37.87
C GLU A 677 -37.98 -3.65 38.72
N ASP A 678 -38.98 -3.02 38.09
CA ASP A 678 -40.04 -2.19 38.72
C ASP A 678 -40.97 -2.95 39.69
N LEU A 679 -40.94 -4.30 39.74
CA LEU A 679 -41.77 -5.08 40.66
C LEU A 679 -41.23 -5.05 42.10
N PRO A 680 -42.12 -5.13 43.12
CA PRO A 680 -41.69 -5.36 44.50
C PRO A 680 -40.99 -6.71 44.65
N ASP A 681 -39.99 -6.77 45.52
CA ASP A 681 -39.17 -7.96 45.72
C ASP A 681 -39.98 -9.12 46.30
N GLY A 682 -40.15 -10.19 45.51
CA GLY A 682 -40.98 -11.31 45.86
C GLY A 682 -40.84 -12.49 44.90
N VAL A 683 -41.65 -13.53 45.12
CA VAL A 683 -41.56 -14.80 44.37
C VAL A 683 -41.78 -14.59 42.87
N LYS A 684 -42.72 -13.72 42.47
CA LYS A 684 -43.03 -13.45 41.05
C LYS A 684 -41.90 -12.72 40.32
N LYS A 685 -41.25 -11.73 40.95
CA LYS A 685 -40.06 -11.07 40.40
C LYS A 685 -38.95 -12.10 40.12
N LYS A 686 -38.64 -12.94 41.13
CA LYS A 686 -37.67 -14.04 41.05
C LYS A 686 -38.11 -15.22 40.16
N GLU A 687 -39.34 -15.27 39.70
CA GLU A 687 -39.83 -16.20 38.67
C GLU A 687 -39.54 -15.63 37.28
N PHE A 688 -39.90 -14.36 37.07
CA PHE A 688 -39.70 -13.65 35.81
C PHE A 688 -38.23 -13.42 35.47
N GLU A 689 -37.38 -13.07 36.45
CA GLU A 689 -35.92 -12.98 36.28
C GLU A 689 -35.33 -14.29 35.72
N ARG A 690 -35.71 -15.44 36.30
CA ARG A 690 -35.25 -16.76 35.85
C ARG A 690 -35.78 -17.13 34.46
N ARG A 691 -37.02 -16.74 34.14
CA ARG A 691 -37.60 -16.95 32.80
C ARG A 691 -36.87 -16.09 31.76
N LEU A 692 -36.60 -14.82 32.05
CA LEU A 692 -35.84 -13.93 31.16
C LEU A 692 -34.37 -14.34 31.01
N ALA A 693 -33.76 -14.94 32.04
CA ALA A 693 -32.43 -15.54 31.91
C ALA A 693 -32.39 -16.69 30.88
N ALA A 694 -33.48 -17.45 30.73
CA ALA A 694 -33.61 -18.52 29.73
C ALA A 694 -33.94 -18.03 28.30
N VAL A 695 -34.41 -16.78 28.13
CA VAL A 695 -34.63 -16.19 26.80
C VAL A 695 -33.27 -15.88 26.14
N GLN A 696 -32.92 -16.56 25.05
CA GLN A 696 -31.65 -16.42 24.33
C GLN A 696 -31.84 -16.09 22.83
N GLU A 697 -30.80 -15.53 22.21
CA GLU A 697 -30.73 -15.24 20.78
C GLU A 697 -30.37 -16.51 19.98
N SER A 698 -31.14 -16.82 18.94
CA SER A 698 -30.91 -17.95 18.03
C SER A 698 -30.02 -17.53 16.86
N LYS A 699 -28.69 -17.58 17.02
CA LYS A 699 -27.74 -17.15 15.99
C LYS A 699 -27.49 -18.20 14.91
N VAL A 700 -27.19 -17.71 13.71
CA VAL A 700 -26.74 -18.48 12.54
C VAL A 700 -25.58 -17.74 11.87
N GLU A 701 -24.72 -18.49 11.19
CA GLU A 701 -23.57 -18.01 10.44
C GLU A 701 -23.85 -18.24 8.95
N VAL A 702 -23.39 -17.35 8.07
CA VAL A 702 -23.50 -17.58 6.61
C VAL A 702 -22.49 -18.66 6.25
N ASN A 703 -22.92 -19.67 5.49
CA ASN A 703 -22.02 -20.66 4.90
C ASN A 703 -22.27 -20.89 3.41
N ASP A 704 -23.21 -20.18 2.79
CA ASP A 704 -23.32 -19.98 1.33
C ASP A 704 -23.21 -18.47 1.07
N LEU A 705 -21.99 -17.97 0.91
CA LEU A 705 -21.73 -16.55 0.62
C LEU A 705 -22.07 -16.18 -0.82
N ASN A 706 -21.96 -17.15 -1.75
CA ASN A 706 -22.11 -16.91 -3.18
C ASN A 706 -23.55 -17.11 -3.70
N ASN A 707 -24.43 -17.69 -2.88
CA ASN A 707 -25.86 -17.96 -3.10
C ASN A 707 -26.12 -18.99 -4.21
N ASN A 708 -25.25 -19.99 -4.37
CA ASN A 708 -25.43 -21.07 -5.36
C ASN A 708 -26.23 -22.29 -4.84
N GLY A 709 -26.59 -22.32 -3.56
CA GLY A 709 -27.33 -23.42 -2.95
C GLY A 709 -26.44 -24.56 -2.43
N LYS A 710 -25.13 -24.34 -2.27
CA LYS A 710 -24.19 -25.23 -1.59
C LYS A 710 -23.44 -24.46 -0.50
N PRO A 711 -22.90 -25.15 0.52
CA PRO A 711 -21.94 -24.53 1.42
C PRO A 711 -20.62 -24.20 0.72
N ASP A 712 -19.99 -23.07 1.06
CA ASP A 712 -18.68 -22.63 0.56
C ASP A 712 -17.58 -23.69 0.81
N SER A 713 -17.74 -24.52 1.85
CA SER A 713 -16.87 -25.66 2.15
C SER A 713 -17.02 -26.83 1.16
N GLN A 714 -18.18 -27.00 0.52
CA GLN A 714 -18.37 -27.93 -0.58
C GLN A 714 -17.76 -27.39 -1.87
N ASP A 715 -17.96 -26.11 -2.19
CA ASP A 715 -17.33 -25.50 -3.37
C ASP A 715 -15.81 -25.59 -3.30
N LYS A 716 -15.20 -25.26 -2.14
CA LYS A 716 -13.76 -25.47 -1.90
C LYS A 716 -13.33 -26.92 -2.16
N ALA A 717 -14.12 -27.91 -1.70
CA ALA A 717 -13.81 -29.32 -1.92
C ALA A 717 -13.92 -29.74 -3.40
N GLU A 718 -14.87 -29.18 -4.16
CA GLU A 718 -15.03 -29.42 -5.60
C GLU A 718 -13.88 -28.80 -6.41
N GLU A 719 -13.46 -27.56 -6.07
CA GLU A 719 -12.32 -26.90 -6.71
C GLU A 719 -10.99 -27.62 -6.43
N GLU A 720 -10.74 -27.98 -5.17
CA GLU A 720 -9.57 -28.77 -4.78
C GLU A 720 -9.52 -30.13 -5.50
N ALA A 721 -10.67 -30.77 -5.70
CA ALA A 721 -10.76 -32.03 -6.44
C ALA A 721 -10.48 -31.86 -7.94
N ALA A 722 -10.91 -30.74 -8.55
CA ALA A 722 -10.60 -30.41 -9.93
C ALA A 722 -9.10 -30.15 -10.14
N ALA A 723 -8.47 -29.37 -9.26
CA ALA A 723 -7.04 -29.09 -9.30
C ALA A 723 -6.18 -30.35 -9.08
N GLU A 724 -6.51 -31.17 -8.08
CA GLU A 724 -5.84 -32.47 -7.83
C GLU A 724 -5.95 -33.42 -9.03
N LYS A 725 -7.10 -33.46 -9.69
CA LYS A 725 -7.31 -34.25 -10.92
C LYS A 725 -6.45 -33.74 -12.08
N ALA A 726 -6.31 -32.43 -12.24
CA ALA A 726 -5.50 -31.82 -13.29
C ALA A 726 -4.00 -32.07 -13.07
N VAL A 727 -3.49 -31.88 -11.85
CA VAL A 727 -2.09 -32.19 -11.49
C VAL A 727 -1.80 -33.67 -11.71
N LYS A 728 -2.67 -34.59 -11.26
CA LYS A 728 -2.52 -36.04 -11.53
C LYS A 728 -2.46 -36.37 -13.04
N ALA A 729 -3.20 -35.65 -13.89
CA ALA A 729 -3.15 -35.85 -15.33
C ALA A 729 -1.81 -35.40 -15.93
N ALA A 730 -1.25 -34.29 -15.45
CA ALA A 730 0.08 -33.81 -15.85
C ALA A 730 1.20 -34.73 -15.34
N GLU A 731 1.13 -35.19 -14.08
CA GLU A 731 2.06 -36.20 -13.50
C GLU A 731 2.04 -37.50 -14.30
N SER A 732 0.87 -37.94 -14.76
CA SER A 732 0.71 -39.18 -15.55
C SER A 732 1.28 -39.04 -16.98
N ALA A 733 1.13 -37.86 -17.60
CA ALA A 733 1.72 -37.57 -18.90
C ALA A 733 3.26 -37.52 -18.83
N ALA A 734 3.81 -36.85 -17.81
CA ALA A 734 5.25 -36.78 -17.57
C ALA A 734 5.88 -38.18 -17.40
N LYS A 735 5.24 -39.05 -16.62
CA LYS A 735 5.66 -40.45 -16.45
C LYS A 735 5.59 -41.25 -17.75
N LEU A 736 4.63 -40.95 -18.63
CA LEU A 736 4.53 -41.61 -19.93
C LEU A 736 5.67 -41.17 -20.87
N ALA A 737 6.04 -39.89 -20.85
CA ALA A 737 7.23 -39.37 -21.57
C ALA A 737 8.53 -39.99 -21.02
N GLU A 738 8.68 -40.08 -19.69
CA GLU A 738 9.83 -40.68 -19.03
C GLU A 738 9.97 -42.18 -19.34
N VAL A 739 8.87 -42.95 -19.32
CA VAL A 739 8.85 -44.36 -19.72
C VAL A 739 9.22 -44.50 -21.21
N LYS A 740 8.69 -43.64 -22.09
CA LYS A 740 9.07 -43.67 -23.52
C LYS A 740 10.55 -43.34 -23.72
N LYS A 741 11.09 -42.36 -22.99
CA LYS A 741 12.53 -42.06 -22.98
C LYS A 741 13.37 -43.25 -22.53
N ALA A 742 12.95 -43.96 -21.48
CA ALA A 742 13.65 -45.16 -21.01
C ALA A 742 13.59 -46.33 -22.02
N GLU A 743 12.51 -46.44 -22.81
CA GLU A 743 12.37 -47.42 -23.89
C GLU A 743 13.35 -47.15 -25.04
N VAL A 744 13.39 -45.92 -25.57
CA VAL A 744 14.21 -45.55 -26.75
C VAL A 744 15.71 -45.40 -26.44
N LEU A 745 16.11 -45.51 -25.17
CA LEU A 745 17.51 -45.57 -24.75
C LEU A 745 18.07 -47.01 -24.63
N LYS A 746 17.23 -48.03 -24.86
CA LYS A 746 17.51 -49.42 -24.46
C LYS A 746 18.51 -50.16 -25.35
N ASP A 747 18.50 -49.91 -26.66
CA ASP A 747 19.44 -50.46 -27.64
C ASP A 747 20.58 -49.49 -27.99
N LYS A 748 20.47 -48.23 -27.51
CA LYS A 748 21.38 -47.10 -27.73
C LYS A 748 21.32 -46.50 -29.15
N VAL A 749 20.25 -46.72 -29.92
CA VAL A 749 20.03 -46.12 -31.24
C VAL A 749 18.69 -45.39 -31.26
N ILE A 750 18.71 -44.07 -31.14
CA ILE A 750 17.52 -43.22 -31.18
C ILE A 750 17.30 -42.76 -32.62
N THR A 751 16.19 -43.20 -33.24
CA THR A 751 15.74 -42.71 -34.55
C THR A 751 15.00 -41.37 -34.43
N GLN A 752 14.84 -40.65 -35.55
CA GLN A 752 14.05 -39.41 -35.58
C GLN A 752 12.60 -39.63 -35.13
N ALA A 753 11.96 -40.72 -35.56
CA ALA A 753 10.56 -41.01 -35.23
C ALA A 753 10.35 -41.27 -33.72
N GLU A 754 11.35 -41.83 -33.05
CA GLU A 754 11.33 -42.06 -31.59
C GLU A 754 11.52 -40.76 -30.81
N LYS A 755 12.39 -39.86 -31.29
CA LYS A 755 12.50 -38.50 -30.76
C LYS A 755 11.18 -37.74 -30.92
N ASP A 756 10.54 -37.81 -32.10
CA ASP A 756 9.28 -37.12 -32.38
C ASP A 756 8.15 -37.60 -31.45
N GLU A 757 8.10 -38.90 -31.11
CA GLU A 757 7.13 -39.44 -30.16
C GLU A 757 7.41 -39.00 -28.70
N VAL A 758 8.68 -38.94 -28.29
CA VAL A 758 9.06 -38.37 -26.97
C VAL A 758 8.69 -36.88 -26.91
N ASP A 759 8.94 -36.11 -27.96
CA ASP A 759 8.57 -34.69 -28.03
C ASP A 759 7.05 -34.49 -28.08
N ARG A 760 6.29 -35.40 -28.70
CA ARG A 760 4.82 -35.41 -28.65
C ARG A 760 4.29 -35.63 -27.22
N LEU A 761 4.92 -36.52 -26.45
CA LEU A 761 4.57 -36.78 -25.05
C LEU A 761 5.01 -35.64 -24.12
N ASN A 762 6.15 -34.98 -24.40
CA ASN A 762 6.54 -33.74 -23.73
C ASN A 762 5.51 -32.62 -23.98
N LYS A 763 5.00 -32.49 -25.22
CA LYS A 763 3.99 -31.48 -25.57
C LYS A 763 2.64 -31.73 -24.89
N ASP A 764 2.21 -32.98 -24.80
CA ASP A 764 1.03 -33.39 -24.02
C ASP A 764 1.21 -33.11 -22.51
N THR A 765 2.42 -33.37 -21.98
CA THR A 765 2.79 -33.03 -20.60
C THR A 765 2.74 -31.52 -20.35
N ALA A 766 3.28 -30.72 -21.26
CA ALA A 766 3.26 -29.26 -21.17
C ALA A 766 1.82 -28.70 -21.20
N ALA A 767 0.98 -29.16 -22.14
CA ALA A 767 -0.42 -28.73 -22.23
C ALA A 767 -1.24 -29.12 -20.99
N LYS A 768 -0.99 -30.30 -20.39
CA LYS A 768 -1.65 -30.71 -19.14
C LYS A 768 -1.16 -29.92 -17.93
N LYS A 769 0.12 -29.53 -17.90
CA LYS A 769 0.68 -28.63 -16.88
C LYS A 769 0.07 -27.23 -17.00
N GLU A 770 -0.03 -26.68 -18.22
CA GLU A 770 -0.70 -25.41 -18.53
C GLU A 770 -2.18 -25.39 -18.10
N LEU A 771 -2.93 -26.47 -18.36
CA LEU A 771 -4.33 -26.61 -17.90
C LEU A 771 -4.47 -26.77 -16.38
N ALA A 772 -3.45 -27.28 -15.69
CA ALA A 772 -3.47 -27.45 -14.24
C ALA A 772 -3.09 -26.17 -13.47
N THR A 773 -2.19 -25.35 -14.02
CA THR A 773 -1.73 -24.08 -13.40
C THR A 773 -2.89 -23.20 -12.89
N PRO A 774 -3.85 -22.73 -13.71
CA PRO A 774 -4.90 -21.81 -13.26
C PRO A 774 -5.89 -22.45 -12.27
N LEU A 775 -6.04 -23.78 -12.31
CA LEU A 775 -6.89 -24.51 -11.35
C LEU A 775 -6.21 -24.59 -9.97
N VAL A 776 -4.89 -24.71 -9.92
CA VAL A 776 -4.12 -24.68 -8.66
C VAL A 776 -3.99 -23.25 -8.13
N GLU A 777 -3.75 -22.26 -9.00
CA GLU A 777 -3.66 -20.84 -8.62
C GLU A 777 -4.97 -20.31 -8.02
N LYS A 778 -6.13 -20.75 -8.53
CA LYS A 778 -7.45 -20.35 -8.04
C LYS A 778 -7.74 -20.81 -6.60
N LEU A 779 -7.12 -21.91 -6.13
CA LEU A 779 -7.38 -22.44 -4.79
C LEU A 779 -7.11 -21.39 -3.71
N SER A 780 -7.84 -21.47 -2.60
CA SER A 780 -7.48 -20.74 -1.39
C SER A 780 -6.14 -21.26 -0.82
N GLU A 781 -5.40 -20.37 -0.17
CA GLU A 781 -4.06 -20.67 0.36
C GLU A 781 -4.04 -21.80 1.40
N GLY A 782 -2.88 -22.40 1.58
CA GLY A 782 -2.58 -23.44 2.56
C GLY A 782 -2.04 -24.74 1.95
N ALA A 783 -1.68 -25.69 2.83
CA ALA A 783 -0.86 -26.86 2.54
C ALA A 783 -1.29 -27.72 1.32
N LYS A 784 -2.58 -27.75 0.95
CA LYS A 784 -3.05 -28.49 -0.22
C LYS A 784 -2.75 -27.76 -1.54
N LYS A 785 -2.85 -26.43 -1.57
CA LYS A 785 -2.40 -25.60 -2.69
C LYS A 785 -0.88 -25.69 -2.83
N GLU A 786 -0.16 -25.52 -1.71
CA GLU A 786 1.30 -25.65 -1.66
C GLU A 786 1.78 -27.03 -2.19
N ASN A 787 1.14 -28.12 -1.78
CA ASN A 787 1.45 -29.47 -2.26
C ASN A 787 1.22 -29.61 -3.78
N LEU A 788 0.12 -29.07 -4.30
CA LEU A 788 -0.19 -29.09 -5.72
C LEU A 788 0.76 -28.21 -6.54
N VAL A 789 1.14 -27.03 -6.05
CA VAL A 789 2.18 -26.18 -6.65
C VAL A 789 3.52 -26.90 -6.67
N ALA A 790 3.95 -27.50 -5.57
CA ALA A 790 5.22 -28.23 -5.49
C ALA A 790 5.26 -29.44 -6.45
N ARG A 791 4.16 -30.21 -6.54
CA ARG A 791 4.01 -31.32 -7.50
C ARG A 791 4.02 -30.82 -8.94
N LEU A 792 3.29 -29.76 -9.25
CA LEU A 792 3.27 -29.14 -10.57
C LEU A 792 4.67 -28.64 -10.97
N ALA A 793 5.40 -28.00 -10.04
CA ALA A 793 6.77 -27.53 -10.25
C ALA A 793 7.75 -28.70 -10.51
N ALA A 794 7.61 -29.81 -9.77
CA ALA A 794 8.43 -31.01 -9.93
C ALA A 794 8.28 -31.72 -11.29
N ILE A 795 7.18 -31.49 -12.03
CA ILE A 795 7.00 -32.02 -13.39
C ILE A 795 8.02 -31.39 -14.35
N LYS A 796 8.95 -32.22 -14.82
CA LYS A 796 9.96 -31.90 -15.84
C LYS A 796 9.61 -32.56 -17.17
N ILE A 797 9.91 -31.88 -18.27
CA ILE A 797 9.95 -32.48 -19.62
C ILE A 797 11.30 -33.17 -19.84
N THR A 798 11.37 -34.16 -20.73
CA THR A 798 12.57 -35.00 -20.91
C THR A 798 13.02 -35.05 -22.38
N THR A 799 14.27 -34.71 -22.66
CA THR A 799 14.81 -34.69 -24.04
C THR A 799 15.56 -35.97 -24.41
N VAL A 800 15.59 -36.27 -25.71
CA VAL A 800 16.44 -37.30 -26.33
C VAL A 800 17.04 -36.75 -27.63
N GLU A 801 18.20 -37.26 -28.03
CA GLU A 801 18.96 -36.80 -29.20
C GLU A 801 19.14 -37.95 -30.19
N VAL A 802 18.95 -37.68 -31.48
CA VAL A 802 19.14 -38.67 -32.55
C VAL A 802 20.63 -38.98 -32.68
N ASN A 803 20.99 -40.27 -32.60
CA ASN A 803 22.38 -40.74 -32.68
C ASN A 803 22.59 -41.82 -33.76
N GLU A 804 21.65 -41.89 -34.71
CA GLU A 804 21.62 -42.84 -35.82
C GLU A 804 22.91 -42.78 -36.65
N LYS A 805 23.75 -43.82 -36.55
CA LYS A 805 25.04 -43.86 -37.24
C LYS A 805 24.86 -44.12 -38.73
N GLY A 806 25.09 -43.09 -39.54
CA GLY A 806 25.34 -43.23 -40.97
C GLY A 806 26.39 -44.31 -41.26
N SER A 807 26.10 -45.17 -42.23
CA SER A 807 26.78 -46.45 -42.41
C SER A 807 28.17 -46.34 -43.04
N ASN A 808 29.23 -46.59 -42.26
CA ASN A 808 30.46 -47.24 -42.74
C ASN A 808 31.42 -47.67 -41.60
N ALA A 809 31.91 -48.93 -41.66
CA ALA A 809 33.06 -49.56 -40.95
C ALA A 809 33.32 -49.23 -39.45
N LYS A 810 33.50 -50.18 -38.51
CA LYS A 810 34.28 -51.43 -38.54
C LYS A 810 33.98 -52.25 -37.24
N PRO A 811 34.05 -53.59 -37.20
CA PRO A 811 33.52 -54.39 -36.08
C PRO A 811 34.45 -54.67 -34.88
N ASP A 812 33.80 -54.74 -33.71
CA ASP A 812 33.97 -55.57 -32.49
C ASP A 812 35.30 -55.80 -31.75
N LYS A 813 35.19 -55.66 -30.42
CA LYS A 813 35.82 -56.49 -29.37
C LYS A 813 34.83 -56.64 -28.18
N PRO A 814 34.94 -57.67 -27.31
CA PRO A 814 33.75 -58.31 -26.72
C PRO A 814 33.26 -57.75 -25.37
N GLU A 815 32.08 -58.23 -24.98
CA GLU A 815 31.37 -57.90 -23.73
C GLU A 815 32.08 -58.37 -22.44
N THR A 816 31.71 -57.71 -21.34
CA THR A 816 31.81 -58.23 -19.96
C THR A 816 30.44 -58.10 -19.27
N PRO A 817 30.10 -58.97 -18.30
CA PRO A 817 28.70 -59.38 -18.06
C PRO A 817 27.81 -58.37 -17.31
N LYS A 818 26.50 -58.58 -17.44
CA LYS A 818 25.43 -57.78 -16.81
C LYS A 818 25.47 -57.83 -15.28
N ALA A 819 25.21 -56.68 -14.65
CA ALA A 819 24.72 -56.61 -13.28
C ALA A 819 23.24 -57.07 -13.21
N PRO A 820 22.75 -57.57 -12.06
CA PRO A 820 21.40 -58.12 -11.94
C PRO A 820 20.30 -57.05 -11.96
N GLU A 821 19.08 -57.46 -12.33
CA GLU A 821 17.89 -56.62 -12.29
C GLU A 821 17.50 -56.26 -10.84
N THR A 822 17.09 -55.01 -10.62
CA THR A 822 16.49 -54.58 -9.34
C THR A 822 15.05 -55.10 -9.23
N PRO A 823 14.56 -55.42 -8.01
CA PRO A 823 13.24 -56.04 -7.86
C PRO A 823 12.09 -55.11 -8.24
N LYS A 824 11.00 -55.69 -8.76
CA LYS A 824 9.70 -54.99 -8.82
C LYS A 824 9.26 -54.61 -7.40
N ALA A 825 8.73 -53.40 -7.24
CA ALA A 825 8.09 -52.97 -6.00
C ALA A 825 6.89 -53.89 -5.68
N PRO A 826 6.61 -54.17 -4.39
CA PRO A 826 5.50 -55.03 -3.99
C PRO A 826 4.15 -54.37 -4.26
N GLU A 827 3.14 -55.18 -4.57
CA GLU A 827 1.75 -54.70 -4.66
C GLU A 827 1.25 -54.24 -3.28
N THR A 828 0.45 -53.17 -3.26
CA THR A 828 -0.10 -52.61 -2.02
C THR A 828 -1.15 -53.55 -1.40
N PRO A 829 -1.11 -53.80 -0.08
CA PRO A 829 -2.15 -54.58 0.59
C PRO A 829 -3.54 -53.96 0.43
N LYS A 830 -4.57 -54.81 0.30
CA LYS A 830 -5.97 -54.36 0.46
C LYS A 830 -6.18 -53.87 1.90
N ALA A 831 -6.98 -52.81 2.04
CA ALA A 831 -7.34 -52.28 3.35
C ALA A 831 -8.09 -53.35 4.20
N PRO A 832 -7.84 -53.40 5.52
CA PRO A 832 -8.55 -54.30 6.42
C PRO A 832 -10.02 -53.89 6.60
N GLU A 833 -10.89 -54.86 6.86
CA GLU A 833 -12.30 -54.61 7.16
C GLU A 833 -12.49 -53.99 8.55
N THR A 834 -13.56 -53.22 8.73
CA THR A 834 -13.83 -52.44 9.93
C THR A 834 -14.30 -53.32 11.11
N PRO A 835 -13.69 -53.21 12.31
CA PRO A 835 -14.19 -53.89 13.52
C PRO A 835 -15.58 -53.40 13.95
N GLU A 836 -16.38 -54.29 14.55
CA GLU A 836 -17.69 -53.95 15.13
C GLU A 836 -17.57 -53.06 16.39
N THR A 837 -18.64 -52.31 16.68
CA THR A 837 -18.65 -51.26 17.72
C THR A 837 -18.82 -51.82 19.15
N PRO A 838 -17.96 -51.41 20.11
CA PRO A 838 -18.16 -51.72 21.53
C PRO A 838 -19.43 -51.06 22.10
N LYS A 839 -20.09 -51.74 23.05
CA LYS A 839 -21.25 -51.19 23.77
C LYS A 839 -20.83 -50.13 24.79
N ALA A 840 -21.69 -49.12 24.96
CA ALA A 840 -21.41 -47.92 25.75
C ALA A 840 -21.13 -48.19 27.25
N PRO A 841 -20.17 -47.48 27.89
CA PRO A 841 -19.98 -47.49 29.34
C PRO A 841 -21.15 -46.84 30.09
N GLN A 842 -21.31 -47.19 31.37
CA GLN A 842 -22.26 -46.52 32.28
C GLN A 842 -21.67 -45.21 32.83
N THR A 843 -22.53 -44.25 33.19
CA THR A 843 -22.15 -42.90 33.61
C THR A 843 -21.58 -42.84 35.04
N PRO A 844 -20.48 -42.12 35.27
CA PRO A 844 -20.02 -41.77 36.62
C PRO A 844 -21.01 -40.84 37.35
N LYS A 845 -20.98 -40.86 38.69
CA LYS A 845 -21.70 -39.88 39.52
C LYS A 845 -20.96 -38.54 39.55
N ALA A 846 -21.70 -37.44 39.69
CA ALA A 846 -21.16 -36.08 39.71
C ALA A 846 -20.28 -35.81 40.95
N PRO A 847 -19.22 -34.99 40.82
CA PRO A 847 -18.40 -34.52 41.94
C PRO A 847 -19.11 -33.43 42.76
N GLU A 848 -18.72 -33.29 44.03
CA GLU A 848 -19.25 -32.24 44.92
C GLU A 848 -18.62 -30.86 44.67
N THR A 849 -19.34 -29.80 45.03
CA THR A 849 -18.98 -28.40 44.74
C THR A 849 -17.85 -27.86 45.61
N PRO A 850 -16.84 -27.17 45.03
CA PRO A 850 -15.87 -26.38 45.81
C PRO A 850 -16.52 -25.29 46.66
N LYS A 851 -15.89 -24.93 47.78
CA LYS A 851 -16.34 -23.83 48.65
C LYS A 851 -15.89 -22.46 48.13
N VAL A 852 -16.71 -21.45 48.40
CA VAL A 852 -16.52 -20.05 47.96
C VAL A 852 -15.39 -19.36 48.75
N PRO A 853 -14.48 -18.62 48.10
CA PRO A 853 -13.51 -17.75 48.78
C PRO A 853 -14.18 -16.54 49.46
N GLU A 854 -13.69 -16.13 50.63
CA GLU A 854 -14.24 -14.96 51.35
C GLU A 854 -13.91 -13.63 50.64
N THR A 855 -14.77 -12.62 50.83
CA THR A 855 -14.68 -11.32 50.16
C THR A 855 -13.68 -10.36 50.81
N PRO A 856 -12.88 -9.60 50.02
CA PRO A 856 -12.07 -8.50 50.54
C PRO A 856 -12.92 -7.41 51.21
N LYS A 857 -12.42 -6.83 52.30
CA LYS A 857 -13.08 -5.70 52.98
C LYS A 857 -12.88 -4.39 52.21
N ALA A 858 -13.90 -3.54 52.22
CA ALA A 858 -13.89 -2.26 51.52
C ALA A 858 -12.86 -1.25 52.10
N PRO A 859 -12.27 -0.37 51.26
CA PRO A 859 -11.46 0.76 51.73
C PRO A 859 -12.27 1.73 52.60
N GLN A 860 -11.60 2.37 53.57
CA GLN A 860 -12.22 3.40 54.41
C GLN A 860 -12.20 4.77 53.72
N THR A 861 -13.25 5.57 53.92
CA THR A 861 -13.38 6.94 53.42
C THR A 861 -12.48 7.92 54.20
N PRO A 862 -11.73 8.81 53.53
CA PRO A 862 -11.04 9.92 54.20
C PRO A 862 -12.02 10.88 54.91
N SER A 863 -11.63 11.37 56.09
CA SER A 863 -12.45 12.28 56.90
C SER A 863 -12.31 13.75 56.49
N THR A 864 -13.40 14.52 56.66
CA THR A 864 -13.46 15.96 56.39
C THR A 864 -12.62 16.80 57.40
N PRO A 865 -11.78 17.74 56.93
CA PRO A 865 -11.28 18.84 57.76
C PRO A 865 -12.40 19.81 58.19
N LYS A 866 -12.22 20.49 59.32
CA LYS A 866 -13.16 21.52 59.84
C LYS A 866 -12.75 22.93 59.45
N GLU A 867 -13.74 23.83 59.45
CA GLU A 867 -13.56 25.28 59.27
C GLU A 867 -12.83 25.98 60.43
N THR A 868 -12.28 27.15 60.13
CA THR A 868 -12.05 28.27 61.07
C THR A 868 -12.47 29.59 60.40
N GLY A 869 -13.17 30.48 61.12
CA GLY A 869 -13.62 31.80 60.61
C GLY A 869 -12.48 32.82 60.39
N GLU A 870 -12.71 34.10 60.07
CA GLU A 870 -13.92 34.96 60.15
C GLU A 870 -13.68 36.26 59.28
N LYS A 871 -14.48 37.34 59.11
CA LYS A 871 -15.75 37.88 59.67
C LYS A 871 -16.37 38.99 58.77
N ALA A 872 -17.70 38.96 58.53
CA ALA A 872 -18.54 40.10 58.02
C ALA A 872 -18.18 40.64 56.59
N ILE A 873 -18.96 41.50 55.89
CA ILE A 873 -20.02 42.49 56.24
C ILE A 873 -21.24 42.43 55.26
N LYS A 874 -22.42 42.84 55.75
CA LYS A 874 -23.68 43.22 55.05
C LYS A 874 -24.17 44.58 55.65
N PRO A 875 -25.12 45.38 55.08
CA PRO A 875 -26.28 44.99 54.24
C PRO A 875 -26.65 45.96 53.08
N GLY A 876 -27.78 45.72 52.39
CA GLY A 876 -28.44 46.71 51.50
C GLY A 876 -29.64 46.21 50.66
N GLN A 877 -30.85 46.69 50.97
CA GLN A 877 -32.10 46.67 50.16
C GLN A 877 -32.77 48.06 50.34
N PRO A 878 -33.63 48.60 49.45
CA PRO A 878 -34.84 47.95 48.91
C PRO A 878 -35.20 48.29 47.43
N ALA A 879 -36.44 47.96 47.01
CA ALA A 879 -37.13 48.37 45.75
C ALA A 879 -38.12 49.55 46.06
N PRO A 880 -38.99 50.09 45.15
CA PRO A 880 -39.33 49.78 43.74
C PRO A 880 -38.98 50.98 42.77
N VAL A 881 -39.60 51.37 41.63
CA VAL A 881 -40.93 51.21 40.98
C VAL A 881 -40.87 51.36 39.42
N GLN A 882 -42.05 51.34 38.76
CA GLN A 882 -42.33 51.59 37.31
C GLN A 882 -43.21 52.87 37.19
N PRO A 883 -43.48 53.50 36.00
CA PRO A 883 -44.55 53.00 35.08
C PRO A 883 -44.59 53.46 33.58
N SER A 884 -45.32 52.70 32.74
CA SER A 884 -46.18 53.15 31.58
C SER A 884 -45.56 53.71 30.26
N GLN A 885 -46.16 53.56 29.05
CA GLN A 885 -47.32 52.75 28.55
C GLN A 885 -47.41 52.65 26.99
N LYS A 886 -48.02 51.55 26.48
CA LYS A 886 -48.85 51.41 25.22
C LYS A 886 -48.14 51.52 23.83
N THR A 887 -48.65 50.96 22.70
CA THR A 887 -49.94 50.27 22.39
C THR A 887 -49.84 49.28 21.20
N ALA A 888 -50.87 48.42 21.05
CA ALA A 888 -51.45 47.83 19.80
C ALA A 888 -51.35 46.29 19.59
N ASN A 889 -52.40 45.73 18.94
CA ASN A 889 -52.65 44.30 18.66
C ASN A 889 -52.53 43.98 17.15
N VAL A 890 -52.42 42.69 16.77
CA VAL A 890 -53.40 41.94 15.93
C VAL A 890 -52.94 40.48 15.62
N LYS A 891 -53.90 39.57 15.34
CA LYS A 891 -53.72 38.15 14.91
C LYS A 891 -53.06 38.07 13.50
N LYS A 892 -52.43 36.95 13.06
CA LYS A 892 -53.10 35.74 12.51
C LYS A 892 -52.07 34.70 11.96
N THR A 893 -52.54 33.48 11.72
CA THR A 893 -51.94 32.28 11.10
C THR A 893 -51.46 32.41 9.64
N ALA A 894 -50.38 31.69 9.28
CA ALA A 894 -50.02 31.08 7.97
C ALA A 894 -48.77 30.17 8.24
N GLU A 895 -48.69 28.87 7.91
CA GLU A 895 -48.68 28.15 6.62
C GLU A 895 -47.29 28.02 5.95
N LEU A 896 -47.03 26.88 5.26
CA LEU A 896 -45.75 26.60 4.60
C LEU A 896 -45.64 27.31 3.24
N PRO A 897 -44.46 27.83 2.85
CA PRO A 897 -44.17 28.17 1.47
C PRO A 897 -43.81 26.91 0.66
N ASN A 898 -44.60 26.63 -0.36
CA ASN A 898 -44.29 25.66 -1.42
C ASN A 898 -43.38 26.33 -2.49
N THR A 899 -42.64 25.55 -3.29
CA THR A 899 -41.77 26.08 -4.35
C THR A 899 -42.06 25.48 -5.73
N GLY A 900 -42.83 26.20 -6.54
CA GLY A 900 -42.65 26.28 -8.00
C GLY A 900 -42.05 27.65 -8.35
N GLU A 901 -41.82 28.05 -9.60
CA GLU A 901 -42.09 27.47 -10.93
C GLU A 901 -41.11 28.11 -11.94
N ALA A 902 -40.88 27.64 -13.17
CA ALA A 902 -40.98 26.33 -13.85
C ALA A 902 -40.46 26.53 -15.30
N ASN A 903 -40.25 25.48 -16.11
CA ASN A 903 -40.40 25.63 -17.57
C ASN A 903 -40.66 24.31 -18.35
N ALA A 904 -41.25 24.48 -19.54
CA ALA A 904 -41.75 23.45 -20.47
C ALA A 904 -40.73 22.36 -20.86
N MET A 905 -41.11 21.17 -21.35
CA MET A 905 -42.04 20.94 -22.47
C MET A 905 -42.55 19.48 -22.57
N ILE A 906 -43.73 19.26 -23.16
CA ILE A 906 -44.28 17.94 -23.58
C ILE A 906 -44.78 18.09 -25.03
N PRO A 907 -44.81 17.02 -25.86
CA PRO A 907 -46.09 16.31 -26.03
C PRO A 907 -46.04 14.78 -26.33
N TRP A 908 -47.08 14.10 -25.84
CA TRP A 908 -47.74 12.89 -26.39
C TRP A 908 -46.97 11.56 -26.61
N SER A 909 -47.47 10.48 -26.00
CA SER A 909 -48.32 9.48 -26.70
C SER A 909 -48.89 8.43 -25.72
N ALA A 910 -49.69 7.47 -26.20
CA ALA A 910 -50.65 6.67 -25.42
C ALA A 910 -50.31 5.16 -25.29
N ALA A 911 -51.20 4.41 -24.61
CA ALA A 911 -51.20 2.95 -24.38
C ALA A 911 -50.13 2.44 -23.37
N ALA A 912 -50.25 1.28 -22.73
CA ALA A 912 -51.29 0.21 -22.67
C ALA A 912 -51.43 -0.26 -21.18
N LEU A 913 -52.61 -0.54 -20.63
CA LEU A 913 -53.47 -1.74 -20.75
C LEU A 913 -52.95 -3.00 -20.00
N SER A 914 -53.90 -3.81 -19.49
CA SER A 914 -53.76 -5.14 -18.85
C SER A 914 -53.38 -5.15 -17.35
N ILE A 915 -54.15 -5.64 -16.37
CA ILE A 915 -55.21 -6.68 -16.18
C ILE A 915 -54.68 -7.92 -15.41
N LEU A 916 -55.57 -8.48 -14.57
CA LEU A 916 -55.50 -9.65 -13.65
C LEU A 916 -55.22 -9.26 -12.19
N THR A 917 -56.18 -9.28 -11.24
CA THR A 917 -57.10 -10.35 -10.76
C THR A 917 -56.38 -11.59 -10.21
N GLY A 918 -56.70 -12.13 -9.03
CA GLY A 918 -57.75 -11.76 -8.07
C GLY A 918 -58.08 -12.93 -7.13
N LEU A 919 -59.27 -12.90 -6.51
CA LEU A 919 -59.85 -13.90 -5.59
C LEU A 919 -59.20 -14.00 -4.18
N GLY A 920 -59.98 -14.03 -3.08
CA GLY A 920 -61.43 -13.76 -3.00
C GLY A 920 -62.10 -14.12 -1.66
N LEU A 921 -63.32 -13.58 -1.49
CA LEU A 921 -64.39 -13.99 -0.53
C LEU A 921 -64.07 -13.76 0.96
N ILE A 922 -64.82 -12.98 1.77
CA ILE A 922 -66.21 -12.48 1.79
C ILE A 922 -67.28 -13.56 2.06
N VAL A 923 -67.97 -13.43 3.21
CA VAL A 923 -69.41 -13.75 3.46
C VAL A 923 -69.77 -13.23 4.87
N THR A 924 -70.30 -12.00 5.02
CA THR A 924 -71.75 -11.58 5.14
C THR A 924 -72.40 -11.76 6.52
N SER A 925 -73.30 -10.89 7.05
CA SER A 925 -73.82 -9.57 6.62
C SER A 925 -74.82 -8.93 7.63
N ARG A 926 -75.25 -7.66 7.37
CA ARG A 926 -76.47 -6.94 7.89
C ARG A 926 -76.41 -6.46 9.37
N LYS A 927 -77.03 -5.35 9.80
CA LYS A 927 -77.78 -4.20 9.19
C LYS A 927 -77.02 -2.87 9.53
N ARG A 928 -77.11 -1.72 8.84
CA ARG A 928 -78.22 -0.85 8.34
C ARG A 928 -78.94 -0.01 9.42
N GLU A 929 -79.39 1.18 9.00
CA GLU A 929 -80.07 2.26 9.76
C GLU A 929 -79.09 3.10 10.64
N ASP A 930 -79.00 4.44 10.60
CA ASP A 930 -79.67 5.49 9.78
C ASP A 930 -78.84 6.81 9.63
N GLU A 931 -79.44 7.79 8.94
CA GLU A 931 -79.06 9.20 8.68
C GLU A 931 -78.95 10.06 9.98
N GLU A 932 -78.54 11.35 10.04
CA GLU A 932 -78.38 12.44 9.06
C GLU A 932 -77.40 13.53 9.60
N ALA A 933 -77.13 14.59 8.81
CA ALA A 933 -76.40 15.84 9.12
C ALA A 933 -74.85 15.81 9.20
#